data_AF-A0A2C5YST9-F1
#
_entry.id   AF-A0A2C5YST9-F1
#
_cell.length_a   1.000
_cell.length_b   1.000
_cell.length_c   1.000
_cell.angle_alpha   90.00
_cell.angle_beta   90.00
_cell.angle_gamma   90.00
#
_symmetry.space_group_name_H-M   'P 1'
#
loop_
_entity.id
_entity.type
_entity.pdbx_description
1 polymer ?
#
loop_
_entity_poly.entity_id
_entity_poly.type
_entity_poly.pdbx_seq_one_letter_code
_entity_poly.pdbx_strand_id
1 'polypeptide(L)'
;MRLAILGPVLQAALVAGTLVVNQTTVTSLSLRKRFDPITAEELEKAAQDFLDKPEKHPCTIPADSIERLLGHGFARFEWVTGYHLKVTDKLARSSAPHYHCKDSNQALTSKSVQYLKAQGVKNVISLNEYADSPAMKRILKANKINYTPIPTKDFTVPSLAELYKGYRSFDKTTGGATLVWCGYGHGRTGLMITAINVFREAEKLNPMPITATDLRVAHIETRPQVRLLYRLQDILDVQGFKDTYDEAMDAWNEAREAFIHIDLAYGQSEKMTRRAKKATQAKLSDALKGLKETKFAVNSHWQICRSLFDRMLQGVARLTKLAMVTDPNTLDLLENIMNTVKWKLSRPAALGALTIQSRIVENVLRSVVRAIESSHVTASAHIDTFDALQHHVNRIEDYRAITRSMFRKLQETITNLESEAEHMLGQIPDPEAVGRLDSIVRVTKGHVTELRNEALVSRDVTVISQCIDQAVSGLADAKAALNALAHNIEYGKDLTVEAFQTVRRKFNDMRIYLAEMVARESSQFIRTHVVKQWEEGGEIAYPRRDAEEQAKDLMDLATRSYERAAYVGEWLQEKANNLNLIKNILEHDKLSEWEFNTDSIVESITLAWAKGKEELKAALKDERETIESEISLTEAPIHSYLTASLLVQREAAMAASVLEEEVSRAEADEEVQDWRKKSVEELVETLYDDIEEEEEKRVKEIEDRKEKEAAEMEKSDFYWRLGLGVDIAFAVAAAIPSPGAPLAAALIWARQGLRIGRFLHKAIRLGEVPSALFAEVRKAASEIDTVLTNWKTKVPEAFRDWVSQKSPQQVFDGLDKMHEKFEVENRNVNGQAVSRPGLEDKDALSLPVQKPPVPKSPPAKRILQKSIGELMEDLENISVPDDEPGDAELTMPVSKLLRKLDRIKVPASDPGDPSSLIGAASAMLPDRVRRSVDAIRQELQEGALIPHHSSDVAFAQLLDDAAYYLPSDCDLKSHTMGTCIIDAITGVAEAG
;
A
#
# COMPACT_ATOMS: atom_id res chain seq x y z
N MET A 1 32.67 6.98 67.29
CA MET A 1 34.01 6.36 67.12
C MET A 1 34.00 5.00 66.41
N ARG A 2 33.42 3.92 66.96
CA ARG A 2 33.52 2.56 66.35
C ARG A 2 33.10 2.43 64.87
N LEU A 3 32.19 3.28 64.37
CA LEU A 3 31.81 3.34 62.94
C LEU A 3 32.87 3.92 62.00
N ALA A 4 33.81 4.74 62.49
CA ALA A 4 34.80 5.42 61.64
C ALA A 4 35.95 4.52 61.15
N ILE A 5 36.15 3.35 61.79
CA ILE A 5 37.24 2.42 61.49
C ILE A 5 36.81 1.36 60.45
N LEU A 6 35.50 1.09 60.34
CA LEU A 6 34.95 0.09 59.42
C LEU A 6 35.04 0.51 57.95
N GLY A 7 34.92 1.82 57.63
CA GLY A 7 35.00 2.33 56.26
C GLY A 7 36.31 1.95 55.55
N PRO A 8 37.49 2.36 56.06
CA PRO A 8 38.78 2.03 55.46
C PRO A 8 39.03 0.52 55.34
N VAL A 9 38.61 -0.27 56.32
CA VAL A 9 38.80 -1.74 56.31
C VAL A 9 37.92 -2.41 55.25
N LEU A 10 36.66 -1.99 55.12
CA LEU A 10 35.76 -2.54 54.09
C LEU A 10 36.20 -2.12 52.68
N GLN A 11 36.71 -0.90 52.53
CA GLN A 11 37.22 -0.36 51.26
C GLN A 11 38.55 -1.04 50.87
N ALA A 12 39.44 -1.29 51.83
CA ALA A 12 40.65 -2.10 51.62
C ALA A 12 40.31 -3.56 51.29
N ALA A 13 39.30 -4.16 51.92
CA ALA A 13 38.84 -5.51 51.61
C ALA A 13 38.22 -5.60 50.20
N LEU A 14 37.50 -4.58 49.75
CA LEU A 14 36.99 -4.48 48.36
C LEU A 14 38.13 -4.36 47.34
N VAL A 15 39.11 -3.48 47.59
CA VAL A 15 40.28 -3.31 46.72
C VAL A 15 41.15 -4.58 46.69
N ALA A 16 41.40 -5.20 47.85
CA ALA A 16 42.09 -6.47 47.97
C ALA A 16 41.33 -7.60 47.26
N GLY A 17 40.00 -7.67 47.36
CA GLY A 17 39.18 -8.62 46.61
C GLY A 17 39.34 -8.48 45.10
N THR A 18 39.33 -7.24 44.57
CA THR A 18 39.57 -7.00 43.14
C THR A 18 41.01 -7.27 42.71
N LEU A 19 42.00 -7.09 43.58
CA LEU A 19 43.40 -7.43 43.31
C LEU A 19 43.63 -8.94 43.35
N VAL A 20 43.08 -9.65 44.34
CA VAL A 20 43.22 -11.11 44.48
C VAL A 20 42.56 -11.83 43.30
N VAL A 21 41.39 -11.40 42.83
CA VAL A 21 40.77 -11.97 41.60
C VAL A 21 41.62 -11.73 40.34
N ASN A 22 42.46 -10.68 40.32
CA ASN A 22 43.43 -10.44 39.25
C ASN A 22 44.82 -11.08 39.50
N GLN A 23 45.10 -11.61 40.69
CA GLN A 23 46.42 -12.13 41.10
C GLN A 23 46.42 -13.62 41.51
N THR A 24 45.26 -14.25 41.71
CA THR A 24 45.17 -15.71 41.77
C THR A 24 45.52 -16.28 40.41
N THR A 25 46.74 -16.80 40.32
CA THR A 25 47.39 -17.26 39.10
C THR A 25 46.59 -18.36 38.40
N VAL A 26 45.80 -17.96 37.40
CA VAL A 26 45.87 -18.67 36.12
C VAL A 26 47.30 -18.47 35.63
N THR A 27 48.16 -19.46 35.87
CA THR A 27 49.54 -19.46 35.38
C THR A 27 49.53 -19.20 33.88
N SER A 28 50.45 -18.39 33.38
CA SER A 28 50.48 -17.95 31.98
C SER A 28 50.91 -19.06 31.02
N LEU A 29 50.05 -20.08 30.87
CA LEU A 29 49.83 -20.74 29.60
C LEU A 29 49.77 -19.64 28.54
N SER A 30 50.63 -19.76 27.53
CA SER A 30 50.70 -18.81 26.43
C SER A 30 49.41 -18.90 25.62
N LEU A 31 48.42 -18.11 26.04
CA LEU A 31 47.32 -17.68 25.20
C LEU A 31 47.97 -17.19 23.90
N ARG A 32 47.86 -18.01 22.85
CA ARG A 32 48.16 -17.62 21.46
C ARG A 32 47.59 -16.21 21.29
N LYS A 33 48.35 -15.32 20.64
CA LYS A 33 47.87 -13.97 20.26
C LYS A 33 46.39 -14.08 19.94
N ARG A 34 45.53 -13.51 20.80
CA ARG A 34 44.11 -13.43 20.47
C ARG A 34 44.06 -12.69 19.15
N PHE A 35 43.14 -13.08 18.27
CA PHE A 35 42.88 -12.25 17.10
C PHE A 35 42.49 -10.88 17.64
N ASP A 36 43.32 -9.88 17.35
CA ASP A 36 42.96 -8.50 17.60
C ASP A 36 41.65 -8.24 16.84
N PRO A 37 40.68 -7.50 17.41
CA PRO A 37 39.37 -7.33 16.80
C PRO A 37 39.53 -6.74 15.40
N ILE A 38 38.95 -7.39 14.40
CA ILE A 38 39.10 -7.02 12.98
C ILE A 38 38.70 -5.55 12.84
N THR A 39 39.67 -4.71 12.48
CA THR A 39 39.42 -3.27 12.41
C THR A 39 38.43 -2.94 11.29
N ALA A 40 37.71 -1.83 11.40
CA ALA A 40 36.80 -1.39 10.34
C ALA A 40 37.51 -1.20 8.99
N GLU A 41 38.81 -0.89 9.00
CA GLU A 41 39.66 -0.81 7.81
C GLU A 41 39.95 -2.20 7.20
N GLU A 42 40.29 -3.20 8.02
CA GLU A 42 40.47 -4.58 7.56
C GLU A 42 39.17 -5.22 7.08
N LEU A 43 38.05 -4.91 7.74
CA LEU A 43 36.71 -5.34 7.38
C LEU A 43 36.31 -4.77 6.02
N GLU A 44 36.49 -3.47 5.79
CA GLU A 44 36.20 -2.85 4.50
C GLU A 44 37.16 -3.34 3.41
N LYS A 45 38.45 -3.53 3.73
CA LYS A 45 39.44 -4.12 2.80
C LYS A 45 39.08 -5.55 2.39
N ALA A 46 38.59 -6.38 3.31
CA ALA A 46 38.08 -7.71 2.99
C ALA A 46 36.78 -7.67 2.16
N ALA A 47 35.99 -6.59 2.29
CA ALA A 47 34.75 -6.38 1.55
C ALA A 47 34.94 -5.66 0.19
N GLN A 48 36.11 -5.02 -0.05
CA GLN A 48 36.47 -4.42 -1.33
C GLN A 48 36.65 -5.45 -2.45
N ASP A 49 37.11 -6.66 -2.11
CA ASP A 49 37.21 -7.82 -3.01
C ASP A 49 35.86 -8.27 -3.62
N PHE A 50 34.73 -7.80 -3.07
CA PHE A 50 33.38 -8.16 -3.49
C PHE A 50 32.69 -6.97 -4.17
N LEU A 51 31.84 -7.27 -5.16
CA LEU A 51 31.10 -6.27 -5.93
C LEU A 51 29.94 -5.68 -5.10
N ASP A 52 29.48 -4.48 -5.41
CA ASP A 52 28.24 -3.95 -4.80
C ASP A 52 26.98 -4.62 -5.39
N LYS A 53 27.08 -5.09 -6.64
CA LYS A 53 26.07 -5.88 -7.36
C LYS A 53 26.78 -6.94 -8.22
N PRO A 54 26.36 -8.22 -8.21
CA PRO A 54 27.04 -9.26 -8.96
C PRO A 54 26.57 -9.29 -10.43
N GLU A 55 27.28 -10.06 -11.25
CA GLU A 55 26.88 -10.33 -12.63
C GLU A 55 25.58 -11.17 -12.66
N LYS A 56 24.72 -10.94 -13.67
CA LYS A 56 23.53 -11.77 -13.87
C LYS A 56 23.96 -13.20 -14.21
N HIS A 57 23.50 -14.18 -13.43
CA HIS A 57 23.78 -15.58 -13.74
C HIS A 57 23.15 -16.00 -15.08
N PRO A 58 23.80 -16.88 -15.85
CA PRO A 58 23.30 -17.32 -17.15
C PRO A 58 22.06 -18.20 -17.02
N CYS A 59 21.07 -17.95 -17.89
CA CYS A 59 19.81 -18.67 -17.98
C CYS A 59 19.88 -19.61 -19.19
N THR A 60 19.94 -20.93 -18.98
CA THR A 60 20.21 -21.92 -20.05
C THR A 60 18.97 -22.59 -20.65
N ILE A 61 17.78 -22.17 -20.23
CA ILE A 61 16.47 -22.71 -20.63
C ILE A 61 15.58 -21.50 -21.00
N PRO A 62 14.56 -21.60 -21.87
CA PRO A 62 13.50 -20.59 -21.95
C PRO A 62 12.65 -20.57 -20.66
N ALA A 63 12.05 -19.44 -20.31
CA ALA A 63 11.19 -19.34 -19.12
C ALA A 63 9.93 -20.21 -19.24
N ASP A 64 9.50 -20.42 -20.47
CA ASP A 64 8.20 -20.95 -20.87
C ASP A 64 8.27 -22.46 -21.22
N SER A 65 9.47 -23.05 -21.20
CA SER A 65 9.66 -24.48 -21.50
C SER A 65 9.14 -25.37 -20.38
N ILE A 66 8.24 -26.30 -20.72
CA ILE A 66 7.75 -27.37 -19.83
C ILE A 66 8.90 -28.23 -19.30
N GLU A 67 10.04 -28.31 -20.01
CA GLU A 67 11.25 -28.97 -19.55
C GLU A 67 11.74 -28.45 -18.19
N ARG A 68 11.44 -27.19 -17.86
CA ARG A 68 11.73 -26.58 -16.55
C ARG A 68 11.15 -27.38 -15.39
N LEU A 69 9.98 -28.01 -15.57
CA LEU A 69 9.30 -28.81 -14.54
C LEU A 69 9.73 -30.29 -14.51
N LEU A 70 10.66 -30.71 -15.38
CA LEU A 70 11.20 -32.08 -15.36
C LEU A 70 12.17 -32.31 -14.19
N GLY A 71 12.33 -33.57 -13.80
CA GLY A 71 13.19 -33.97 -12.68
C GLY A 71 12.68 -33.50 -11.32
N HIS A 72 13.59 -33.09 -10.44
CA HIS A 72 13.30 -32.62 -9.08
C HIS A 72 13.49 -31.11 -8.88
N GLY A 73 13.92 -30.38 -9.92
CA GLY A 73 14.03 -28.92 -9.93
C GLY A 73 15.19 -28.29 -9.14
N PHE A 74 15.77 -28.97 -8.14
CA PHE A 74 16.91 -28.46 -7.38
C PHE A 74 18.21 -28.50 -8.20
N ALA A 75 18.62 -27.35 -8.75
CA ALA A 75 19.96 -27.17 -9.31
C ALA A 75 20.98 -26.85 -8.19
N ARG A 76 22.27 -27.13 -8.45
CA ARG A 76 23.38 -26.87 -7.51
C ARG A 76 23.13 -27.42 -6.09
N PHE A 77 22.48 -28.59 -5.98
CA PHE A 77 22.32 -29.27 -4.70
C PHE A 77 23.68 -29.78 -4.22
N GLU A 78 24.13 -29.32 -3.05
CA GLU A 78 25.42 -29.68 -2.47
C GLU A 78 25.31 -29.76 -0.94
N TRP A 79 26.05 -30.71 -0.34
CA TRP A 79 26.21 -30.83 1.10
C TRP A 79 27.28 -29.85 1.59
N VAL A 80 26.93 -28.98 2.56
CA VAL A 80 27.86 -27.99 3.12
C VAL A 80 28.87 -28.71 4.02
N THR A 81 30.01 -29.10 3.46
CA THR A 81 31.14 -29.66 4.20
C THR A 81 32.01 -28.54 4.75
N GLY A 82 32.15 -28.44 6.07
CA GLY A 82 33.02 -27.44 6.71
C GLY A 82 33.31 -27.76 8.16
N TYR A 83 34.48 -27.35 8.64
CA TYR A 83 34.91 -27.55 10.03
C TYR A 83 34.11 -26.72 11.06
N HIS A 84 33.30 -25.75 10.59
CA HIS A 84 32.43 -24.92 11.40
C HIS A 84 31.28 -25.69 12.06
N LEU A 85 30.68 -26.64 11.34
CA LEU A 85 29.51 -27.41 11.78
C LEU A 85 29.86 -28.51 12.81
N LYS A 86 28.86 -28.97 13.57
CA LYS A 86 28.99 -30.16 14.43
C LYS A 86 28.92 -31.41 13.57
N VAL A 87 29.58 -32.51 13.97
CA VAL A 87 29.57 -33.79 13.23
C VAL A 87 28.16 -34.38 13.06
N THR A 88 27.21 -33.97 13.91
CA THR A 88 25.79 -34.33 13.84
C THR A 88 24.93 -33.40 12.98
N ASP A 89 25.43 -32.19 12.66
CA ASP A 89 24.70 -31.24 11.83
C ASP A 89 24.70 -31.71 10.37
N LYS A 90 23.56 -31.54 9.69
CA LYS A 90 23.43 -31.82 8.26
C LYS A 90 22.83 -30.59 7.57
N LEU A 91 23.68 -29.88 6.84
CA LEU A 91 23.34 -28.66 6.12
C LEU A 91 23.61 -28.88 4.63
N ALA A 92 22.66 -28.47 3.79
CA ALA A 92 22.76 -28.51 2.33
C ALA A 92 22.37 -27.16 1.73
N ARG A 93 22.81 -26.92 0.49
CA ARG A 93 22.46 -25.76 -0.34
C ARG A 93 21.79 -26.21 -1.63
N SER A 94 20.95 -25.36 -2.23
CA SER A 94 20.50 -25.52 -3.63
C SER A 94 19.97 -24.20 -4.20
N SER A 95 19.64 -24.19 -5.50
CA SER A 95 18.65 -23.26 -6.04
C SER A 95 17.27 -23.50 -5.41
N ALA A 96 16.35 -22.56 -5.59
CA ALA A 96 14.93 -22.83 -5.43
C ALA A 96 14.50 -23.89 -6.46
N PRO A 97 13.48 -24.71 -6.14
CA PRO A 97 13.09 -25.83 -7.00
C PRO A 97 12.45 -25.32 -8.31
N HIS A 98 12.96 -25.83 -9.42
CA HIS A 98 12.57 -25.46 -10.79
C HIS A 98 12.81 -23.97 -11.12
N TYR A 99 13.69 -23.30 -10.36
CA TYR A 99 14.06 -21.90 -10.53
C TYR A 99 14.54 -21.60 -11.94
N HIS A 100 13.98 -20.54 -12.52
CA HIS A 100 14.40 -20.04 -13.81
C HIS A 100 14.49 -18.51 -13.80
N CYS A 101 15.62 -17.98 -13.30
CA CYS A 101 16.08 -16.58 -13.40
C CYS A 101 15.16 -15.44 -12.89
N LYS A 102 13.89 -15.70 -12.56
CA LYS A 102 13.02 -14.88 -11.72
C LYS A 102 12.78 -15.64 -10.42
N ASP A 103 12.80 -14.96 -9.28
CA ASP A 103 12.57 -15.61 -7.98
C ASP A 103 11.15 -16.19 -7.85
N SER A 104 10.16 -15.61 -8.54
CA SER A 104 8.80 -16.14 -8.64
C SER A 104 8.70 -17.50 -9.34
N ASN A 105 9.69 -17.89 -10.16
CA ASN A 105 9.67 -19.14 -10.93
C ASN A 105 10.02 -20.39 -10.09
N GLN A 106 9.64 -20.45 -8.80
CA GLN A 106 9.83 -21.60 -7.92
C GLN A 106 8.54 -22.45 -7.82
N ALA A 107 8.66 -23.77 -7.95
CA ALA A 107 7.54 -24.72 -7.84
C ALA A 107 8.00 -26.00 -7.11
N LEU A 108 7.13 -26.68 -6.35
CA LEU A 108 7.46 -27.94 -5.69
C LEU A 108 6.66 -29.10 -6.27
N THR A 109 7.27 -29.85 -7.19
CA THR A 109 6.65 -31.06 -7.74
C THR A 109 6.69 -32.22 -6.74
N SER A 110 5.89 -33.26 -6.98
CA SER A 110 5.97 -34.53 -6.26
C SER A 110 7.40 -35.14 -6.30
N LYS A 111 8.11 -34.97 -7.43
CA LYS A 111 9.51 -35.37 -7.60
C LYS A 111 10.48 -34.52 -6.77
N SER A 112 10.27 -33.20 -6.67
CA SER A 112 11.02 -32.34 -5.73
C SER A 112 10.86 -32.84 -4.29
N VAL A 113 9.64 -33.12 -3.85
CA VAL A 113 9.35 -33.61 -2.50
C VAL A 113 9.97 -35.00 -2.24
N GLN A 114 9.90 -35.92 -3.20
CA GLN A 114 10.56 -37.23 -3.11
C GLN A 114 12.08 -37.08 -2.99
N TYR A 115 12.70 -36.18 -3.76
CA TYR A 115 14.13 -35.88 -3.68
C TYR A 115 14.53 -35.35 -2.30
N LEU A 116 13.80 -34.39 -1.74
CA LEU A 116 14.05 -33.87 -0.38
C LEU A 116 14.01 -35.00 0.67
N LYS A 117 13.00 -35.88 0.59
CA LYS A 117 12.89 -37.04 1.49
C LYS A 117 14.05 -38.03 1.31
N ALA A 118 14.48 -38.29 0.07
CA ALA A 118 15.62 -39.16 -0.23
C ALA A 118 16.96 -38.60 0.30
N GLN A 119 17.15 -37.28 0.24
CA GLN A 119 18.29 -36.60 0.87
C GLN A 119 18.16 -36.47 2.41
N GLY A 120 17.06 -36.96 3.00
CA GLY A 120 16.81 -36.88 4.45
C GLY A 120 16.53 -35.46 4.97
N VAL A 121 16.12 -34.54 4.09
CA VAL A 121 15.78 -33.16 4.45
C VAL A 121 14.47 -33.14 5.25
N LYS A 122 14.55 -32.61 6.47
CA LYS A 122 13.40 -32.41 7.37
C LYS A 122 13.10 -30.92 7.62
N ASN A 123 13.95 -30.03 7.13
CA ASN A 123 13.79 -28.58 7.29
C ASN A 123 14.29 -27.85 6.05
N VAL A 124 13.62 -26.76 5.69
CA VAL A 124 13.96 -25.89 4.56
C VAL A 124 13.95 -24.44 5.04
N ILE A 125 15.02 -23.71 4.72
CA ILE A 125 15.14 -22.26 4.93
C ILE A 125 15.22 -21.60 3.55
N SER A 126 14.26 -20.73 3.23
CA SER A 126 14.18 -20.06 1.92
C SER A 126 14.40 -18.56 2.06
N LEU A 127 15.38 -18.05 1.33
CA LEU A 127 15.71 -16.64 1.13
C LEU A 127 15.38 -16.16 -0.29
N ASN A 128 14.45 -16.84 -0.95
CA ASN A 128 13.84 -16.37 -2.19
C ASN A 128 12.95 -15.14 -1.89
N GLU A 129 12.78 -14.21 -2.83
CA GLU A 129 11.93 -13.02 -2.64
C GLU A 129 10.46 -13.40 -2.34
N TYR A 130 9.95 -14.42 -3.03
CA TYR A 130 8.61 -15.01 -2.86
C TYR A 130 8.60 -16.17 -1.85
N ALA A 131 9.56 -16.24 -0.93
CA ALA A 131 9.66 -17.35 0.03
C ALA A 131 8.37 -17.60 0.83
N ASP A 132 7.55 -16.58 1.09
CA ASP A 132 6.36 -16.73 1.94
C ASP A 132 5.14 -17.38 1.26
N SER A 133 5.28 -17.88 0.03
CA SER A 133 4.25 -18.58 -0.76
C SER A 133 3.39 -19.59 0.04
N PRO A 134 2.05 -19.43 0.09
CA PRO A 134 1.11 -20.37 0.70
C PRO A 134 1.18 -21.79 0.12
N ALA A 135 1.41 -21.93 -1.19
CA ALA A 135 1.53 -23.23 -1.85
C ALA A 135 2.74 -24.02 -1.32
N MET A 136 3.93 -23.40 -1.28
CA MET A 136 5.14 -24.02 -0.72
C MET A 136 5.00 -24.35 0.77
N LYS A 137 4.39 -23.44 1.56
CA LYS A 137 4.04 -23.71 2.97
C LYS A 137 3.16 -24.96 3.10
N ARG A 138 2.09 -25.09 2.30
CA ARG A 138 1.18 -26.26 2.29
C ARG A 138 1.90 -27.55 1.91
N ILE A 139 2.59 -27.56 0.78
CA ILE A 139 3.25 -28.77 0.22
C ILE A 139 4.30 -29.33 1.19
N LEU A 140 5.15 -28.47 1.78
CA LEU A 140 6.18 -28.92 2.73
C LEU A 140 5.57 -29.40 4.06
N LYS A 141 4.57 -28.66 4.60
CA LYS A 141 3.84 -29.04 5.82
C LYS A 141 3.14 -30.40 5.69
N ALA A 142 2.42 -30.62 4.60
CA ALA A 142 1.77 -31.90 4.30
C ALA A 142 2.77 -33.07 4.24
N ASN A 143 3.99 -32.79 3.79
CA ASN A 143 5.07 -33.77 3.67
C ASN A 143 5.96 -33.90 4.93
N LYS A 144 5.58 -33.24 6.03
CA LYS A 144 6.30 -33.24 7.33
C LYS A 144 7.73 -32.67 7.23
N ILE A 145 7.95 -31.75 6.30
CA ILE A 145 9.18 -30.95 6.17
C ILE A 145 8.89 -29.57 6.76
N ASN A 146 9.67 -29.18 7.77
CA ASN A 146 9.58 -27.84 8.36
C ASN A 146 9.99 -26.79 7.30
N TYR A 147 9.29 -25.64 7.28
CA TYR A 147 9.57 -24.57 6.33
C TYR A 147 9.74 -23.23 7.05
N THR A 148 10.81 -22.52 6.69
CA THR A 148 11.18 -21.22 7.29
C THR A 148 11.37 -20.19 6.18
N PRO A 149 10.32 -19.44 5.84
CA PRO A 149 10.41 -18.35 4.86
C PRO A 149 11.11 -17.14 5.46
N ILE A 150 12.02 -16.55 4.69
CA ILE A 150 12.77 -15.33 4.97
C ILE A 150 12.78 -14.51 3.67
N PRO A 151 11.64 -13.91 3.28
CA PRO A 151 11.50 -13.24 1.98
C PRO A 151 12.56 -12.14 1.83
N THR A 152 13.52 -12.36 0.94
CA THR A 152 14.67 -11.47 0.75
C THR A 152 14.74 -11.06 -0.70
N LYS A 153 14.51 -9.78 -0.99
CA LYS A 153 14.60 -9.19 -2.33
C LYS A 153 15.96 -9.44 -2.99
N ASP A 154 16.00 -9.60 -4.31
CA ASP A 154 17.27 -9.95 -4.94
C ASP A 154 18.36 -8.88 -4.76
N PHE A 155 19.60 -9.35 -4.58
CA PHE A 155 20.80 -8.59 -4.19
C PHE A 155 20.75 -7.82 -2.85
N THR A 156 19.61 -7.78 -2.13
CA THR A 156 19.56 -7.23 -0.76
C THR A 156 20.07 -8.25 0.26
N VAL A 157 20.10 -7.83 1.53
CA VAL A 157 20.43 -8.70 2.66
C VAL A 157 19.24 -8.74 3.64
N PRO A 158 18.93 -9.91 4.24
CA PRO A 158 18.01 -10.02 5.36
C PRO A 158 18.60 -9.33 6.60
N SER A 159 17.76 -9.01 7.57
CA SER A 159 18.20 -8.49 8.87
C SER A 159 18.95 -9.53 9.71
N LEU A 160 19.71 -9.07 10.72
CA LEU A 160 20.33 -9.95 11.72
C LEU A 160 19.30 -10.83 12.45
N ALA A 161 18.11 -10.30 12.73
CA ALA A 161 17.00 -11.03 13.33
C ALA A 161 16.48 -12.17 12.43
N GLU A 162 16.56 -12.00 11.11
CA GLU A 162 16.19 -13.02 10.12
C GLU A 162 17.29 -14.07 9.90
N LEU A 163 18.56 -13.67 9.88
CA LEU A 163 19.68 -14.63 9.96
C LEU A 163 19.54 -15.52 11.19
N TYR A 164 19.15 -14.94 12.33
CA TYR A 164 18.84 -15.66 13.55
C TYR A 164 17.57 -16.52 13.45
N LYS A 165 16.49 -16.05 12.81
CA LYS A 165 15.29 -16.86 12.50
C LYS A 165 15.66 -18.13 11.71
N GLY A 166 16.55 -18.00 10.73
CA GLY A 166 17.13 -19.13 10.00
C GLY A 166 17.95 -20.07 10.89
N TYR A 167 18.92 -19.53 11.65
CA TYR A 167 19.73 -20.33 12.58
C TYR A 167 18.88 -21.09 13.62
N ARG A 168 17.87 -20.44 14.20
CA ARG A 168 16.94 -21.04 15.17
C ARG A 168 15.96 -22.04 14.57
N SER A 169 15.87 -22.11 13.24
CA SER A 169 15.19 -23.20 12.52
C SER A 169 16.11 -24.39 12.30
N PHE A 170 17.33 -24.13 11.80
CA PHE A 170 18.39 -25.13 11.66
C PHE A 170 18.69 -25.85 12.98
N ASP A 171 18.92 -25.11 14.07
CA ASP A 171 19.26 -25.66 15.39
C ASP A 171 18.16 -26.56 16.00
N LYS A 172 16.88 -26.32 15.67
CA LYS A 172 15.76 -27.19 16.08
C LYS A 172 15.69 -28.52 15.32
N THR A 173 16.41 -28.67 14.22
CA THR A 173 16.26 -29.80 13.30
C THR A 173 17.07 -31.02 13.78
N THR A 174 16.58 -31.67 14.82
CA THR A 174 17.23 -32.87 15.37
C THR A 174 17.00 -34.10 14.48
N GLY A 175 18.10 -34.75 14.08
CA GLY A 175 18.05 -36.01 13.33
C GLY A 175 17.51 -35.91 11.90
N GLY A 176 17.79 -34.81 11.19
CA GLY A 176 17.49 -34.63 9.77
C GLY A 176 18.38 -33.56 9.14
N ALA A 177 18.34 -33.43 7.82
CA ALA A 177 19.04 -32.35 7.13
C ALA A 177 18.19 -31.07 7.06
N THR A 178 18.87 -29.92 7.11
CA THR A 178 18.33 -28.63 6.69
C THR A 178 18.88 -28.28 5.31
N LEU A 179 18.00 -27.88 4.39
CA LEU A 179 18.36 -27.32 3.09
C LEU A 179 18.14 -25.80 3.11
N VAL A 180 19.10 -25.05 2.59
CA VAL A 180 19.02 -23.59 2.41
C VAL A 180 18.96 -23.27 0.92
N TRP A 181 18.01 -22.43 0.49
CA TRP A 181 17.94 -21.93 -0.88
C TRP A 181 17.52 -20.46 -0.96
N CYS A 182 17.80 -19.83 -2.11
CA CYS A 182 17.18 -18.62 -2.65
C CYS A 182 16.87 -18.92 -4.13
N GLY A 183 16.59 -17.93 -5.00
CA GLY A 183 16.46 -18.18 -6.44
C GLY A 183 17.59 -19.03 -7.04
N TYR A 184 18.75 -18.43 -7.30
CA TYR A 184 19.87 -19.15 -7.93
C TYR A 184 20.61 -20.14 -7.01
N GLY A 185 20.58 -19.94 -5.68
CA GLY A 185 21.29 -20.80 -4.72
C GLY A 185 22.71 -20.32 -4.34
N HIS A 186 23.10 -19.12 -4.77
CA HIS A 186 24.28 -18.39 -4.30
C HIS A 186 23.87 -17.15 -3.48
N GLY A 187 24.80 -16.25 -3.14
CA GLY A 187 24.50 -14.93 -2.59
C GLY A 187 23.71 -15.00 -1.28
N ARG A 188 22.40 -14.71 -1.35
CA ARG A 188 21.43 -14.88 -0.25
C ARG A 188 21.49 -16.29 0.39
N THR A 189 21.73 -17.35 -0.39
CA THR A 189 21.94 -18.72 0.14
C THR A 189 23.28 -18.86 0.86
N GLY A 190 24.36 -18.38 0.24
CA GLY A 190 25.71 -18.39 0.83
C GLY A 190 25.74 -17.61 2.15
N LEU A 191 25.06 -16.48 2.20
CA LEU A 191 24.92 -15.62 3.38
C LEU A 191 24.31 -16.38 4.56
N MET A 192 23.18 -17.05 4.36
CA MET A 192 22.53 -17.82 5.44
C MET A 192 23.38 -19.01 5.89
N ILE A 193 24.02 -19.72 4.96
CA ILE A 193 24.93 -20.83 5.27
C ILE A 193 26.11 -20.33 6.11
N THR A 194 26.72 -19.22 5.72
CA THR A 194 27.82 -18.61 6.47
C THR A 194 27.34 -18.10 7.82
N ALA A 195 26.17 -17.49 7.92
CA ALA A 195 25.60 -17.06 9.20
C ALA A 195 25.40 -18.25 10.16
N ILE A 196 24.87 -19.38 9.67
CA ILE A 196 24.78 -20.64 10.43
C ILE A 196 26.16 -21.12 10.89
N ASN A 197 27.19 -21.00 10.04
CA ASN A 197 28.57 -21.30 10.43
C ASN A 197 29.11 -20.34 11.51
N VAL A 198 28.85 -19.02 11.45
CA VAL A 198 29.24 -18.07 12.51
C VAL A 198 28.58 -18.44 13.84
N PHE A 199 27.26 -18.69 13.84
CA PHE A 199 26.56 -19.11 15.06
C PHE A 199 27.10 -20.43 15.62
N ARG A 200 27.43 -21.42 14.77
CA ARG A 200 28.03 -22.70 15.22
C ARG A 200 29.48 -22.55 15.70
N GLU A 201 30.28 -21.65 15.14
CA GLU A 201 31.59 -21.27 15.69
C GLU A 201 31.46 -20.62 17.06
N ALA A 202 30.50 -19.70 17.23
CA ALA A 202 30.26 -19.02 18.50
C ALA A 202 29.88 -19.98 19.66
N GLU A 203 29.37 -21.19 19.37
CA GLU A 203 29.10 -22.25 20.37
C GLU A 203 30.35 -23.11 20.72
N LYS A 204 31.50 -22.89 20.09
CA LYS A 204 32.75 -23.65 20.34
C LYS A 204 33.58 -23.05 21.47
N LEU A 205 34.38 -23.88 22.14
CA LEU A 205 35.16 -23.43 23.31
C LEU A 205 36.27 -22.43 22.98
N ASN A 206 36.72 -22.48 21.72
CA ASN A 206 37.60 -21.52 21.07
C ASN A 206 37.00 -21.27 19.67
N PRO A 207 36.12 -20.27 19.49
CA PRO A 207 35.59 -19.90 18.18
C PRO A 207 36.72 -19.47 17.24
N MET A 208 36.56 -19.70 15.94
CA MET A 208 37.46 -19.20 14.91
C MET A 208 36.74 -18.19 14.00
N PRO A 209 37.37 -17.06 13.63
CA PRO A 209 36.78 -16.10 12.71
C PRO A 209 36.70 -16.70 11.29
N ILE A 210 35.63 -16.37 10.57
CA ILE A 210 35.41 -16.73 9.18
C ILE A 210 36.34 -15.89 8.29
N THR A 211 37.05 -16.55 7.37
CA THR A 211 38.03 -15.91 6.49
C THR A 211 37.41 -15.55 5.14
N ALA A 212 38.06 -14.65 4.39
CA ALA A 212 37.66 -14.33 3.01
C ALA A 212 37.62 -15.57 2.09
N THR A 213 38.41 -16.62 2.38
CA THR A 213 38.34 -17.90 1.68
C THR A 213 37.01 -18.62 1.94
N ASP A 214 36.58 -18.67 3.20
CA ASP A 214 35.32 -19.31 3.59
C ASP A 214 34.11 -18.57 2.99
N LEU A 215 34.17 -17.23 2.92
CA LEU A 215 33.17 -16.39 2.23
C LEU A 215 33.07 -16.73 0.73
N ARG A 216 34.20 -16.90 0.05
CA ARG A 216 34.26 -17.28 -1.37
C ARG A 216 33.73 -18.71 -1.60
N VAL A 217 34.10 -19.66 -0.74
CA VAL A 217 33.59 -21.06 -0.77
C VAL A 217 32.09 -21.13 -0.48
N ALA A 218 31.56 -20.24 0.37
CA ALA A 218 30.11 -20.14 0.57
C ALA A 218 29.35 -19.55 -0.65
N HIS A 219 30.06 -19.01 -1.64
CA HIS A 219 29.50 -18.19 -2.73
C HIS A 219 28.76 -16.95 -2.19
N ILE A 220 29.43 -16.18 -1.34
CA ILE A 220 29.08 -14.78 -1.06
C ILE A 220 29.40 -13.93 -2.28
N GLU A 221 28.53 -12.98 -2.60
CA GLU A 221 28.55 -12.27 -3.89
C GLU A 221 28.68 -10.75 -3.76
N THR A 222 28.17 -10.16 -2.67
CA THR A 222 28.10 -8.70 -2.54
C THR A 222 28.75 -8.13 -1.29
N ARG A 223 29.30 -6.92 -1.40
CA ARG A 223 29.90 -6.16 -0.30
C ARG A 223 28.96 -5.98 0.91
N PRO A 224 27.64 -5.70 0.74
CA PRO A 224 26.68 -5.73 1.85
C PRO A 224 26.57 -7.08 2.57
N GLN A 225 26.62 -8.21 1.86
CA GLN A 225 26.58 -9.55 2.46
C GLN A 225 27.82 -9.79 3.36
N VAL A 226 29.01 -9.36 2.89
CA VAL A 226 30.27 -9.46 3.65
C VAL A 226 30.24 -8.60 4.91
N ARG A 227 29.85 -7.32 4.79
CA ARG A 227 29.74 -6.41 5.96
C ARG A 227 28.76 -6.95 7.00
N LEU A 228 27.62 -7.50 6.58
CA LEU A 228 26.63 -8.10 7.49
C LEU A 228 27.18 -9.33 8.23
N LEU A 229 27.96 -10.18 7.56
CA LEU A 229 28.58 -11.37 8.18
C LEU A 229 29.66 -10.99 9.18
N TYR A 230 30.48 -9.98 8.90
CA TYR A 230 31.45 -9.50 9.87
C TYR A 230 30.79 -8.79 11.06
N ARG A 231 29.73 -7.98 10.86
CA ARG A 231 28.96 -7.42 12.00
C ARG A 231 28.22 -8.49 12.80
N LEU A 232 27.75 -9.57 12.16
CA LEU A 232 27.22 -10.74 12.87
C LEU A 232 28.31 -11.42 13.72
N GLN A 233 29.51 -11.61 13.19
CA GLN A 233 30.63 -12.21 13.94
C GLN A 233 31.10 -11.33 15.10
N ASP A 234 31.17 -10.01 14.89
CA ASP A 234 31.45 -8.99 15.91
C ASP A 234 30.40 -9.04 17.04
N ILE A 235 29.11 -8.98 16.71
CA ILE A 235 27.99 -9.08 17.65
C ILE A 235 27.95 -10.42 18.42
N LEU A 236 28.56 -11.48 17.90
CA LEU A 236 28.68 -12.79 18.56
C LEU A 236 30.02 -12.97 19.30
N ASP A 237 30.98 -12.06 19.13
CA ASP A 237 32.13 -11.97 20.03
C ASP A 237 31.75 -11.19 21.29
N VAL A 238 32.37 -11.61 22.39
CA VAL A 238 32.09 -11.13 23.73
C VAL A 238 32.52 -9.66 23.94
N GLN A 239 33.48 -9.17 23.14
CA GLN A 239 33.86 -7.77 23.12
C GLN A 239 32.95 -6.97 22.19
N GLY A 240 32.70 -7.44 20.97
CA GLY A 240 31.82 -6.77 20.01
C GLY A 240 30.37 -6.64 20.49
N PHE A 241 29.84 -7.59 21.28
CA PHE A 241 28.56 -7.41 21.98
C PHE A 241 28.58 -6.25 22.99
N LYS A 242 29.63 -6.16 23.82
CA LYS A 242 29.76 -5.05 24.79
C LYS A 242 29.82 -3.72 24.04
N ASP A 243 30.60 -3.67 22.97
CA ASP A 243 30.82 -2.44 22.21
C ASP A 243 29.55 -2.05 21.42
N THR A 244 28.82 -3.00 20.83
CA THR A 244 27.47 -2.80 20.26
C THR A 244 26.44 -2.32 21.28
N TYR A 245 26.52 -2.76 22.54
CA TYR A 245 25.66 -2.26 23.61
C TYR A 245 26.02 -0.81 23.99
N ASP A 246 27.30 -0.51 24.17
CA ASP A 246 27.75 0.82 24.55
C ASP A 246 27.47 1.84 23.42
N GLU A 247 27.74 1.48 22.15
CA GLU A 247 27.33 2.23 20.95
C GLU A 247 25.84 2.61 20.96
N ALA A 248 24.97 1.64 21.27
CA ALA A 248 23.53 1.85 21.31
C ALA A 248 23.06 2.70 22.50
N MET A 249 23.74 2.61 23.65
CA MET A 249 23.46 3.48 24.80
C MET A 249 23.90 4.91 24.55
N ASP A 250 25.07 5.12 23.94
CA ASP A 250 25.57 6.46 23.61
C ASP A 250 24.70 7.12 22.54
N ALA A 251 24.33 6.39 21.47
CA ALA A 251 23.38 6.87 20.47
C ALA A 251 22.00 7.22 21.08
N TRP A 252 21.50 6.39 22.02
CA TRP A 252 20.26 6.67 22.75
C TRP A 252 20.36 7.92 23.62
N ASN A 253 21.43 8.08 24.39
CA ASN A 253 21.67 9.27 25.21
C ASN A 253 21.72 10.54 24.32
N GLU A 254 22.47 10.49 23.22
CA GLU A 254 22.56 11.57 22.24
C GLU A 254 21.22 11.93 21.59
N ALA A 255 20.37 10.94 21.31
CA ALA A 255 19.05 11.13 20.74
C ALA A 255 18.08 11.77 21.73
N ARG A 256 18.12 11.32 22.99
CA ARG A 256 17.30 11.84 24.09
C ARG A 256 17.70 13.26 24.50
N GLU A 257 19.00 13.59 24.51
CA GLU A 257 19.45 14.97 24.71
C GLU A 257 18.99 15.88 23.56
N ALA A 258 19.13 15.43 22.31
CA ALA A 258 18.63 16.17 21.15
C ALA A 258 17.10 16.39 21.22
N PHE A 259 16.34 15.41 21.70
CA PHE A 259 14.90 15.52 21.93
C PHE A 259 14.55 16.61 22.95
N ILE A 260 15.21 16.62 24.12
CA ILE A 260 15.04 17.67 25.14
C ILE A 260 15.42 19.05 24.59
N HIS A 261 16.37 19.13 23.66
CA HIS A 261 16.75 20.38 23.01
C HIS A 261 15.75 20.90 21.96
N ILE A 262 14.76 20.12 21.52
CA ILE A 262 13.67 20.62 20.65
C ILE A 262 12.87 21.71 21.37
N ASP A 263 12.61 21.57 22.67
CA ASP A 263 11.83 22.55 23.44
C ASP A 263 12.54 23.91 23.54
N LEU A 264 13.87 23.91 23.67
CA LEU A 264 14.67 25.13 23.60
C LEU A 264 14.65 25.78 22.19
N ALA A 265 14.41 24.98 21.15
CA ALA A 265 14.30 25.44 19.77
C ALA A 265 12.90 25.94 19.38
N TYR A 266 11.84 25.66 20.17
CA TYR A 266 10.52 26.29 19.99
C TYR A 266 10.54 27.79 20.39
N GLY A 267 11.47 28.22 21.24
CA GLY A 267 11.71 29.63 21.56
C GLY A 267 12.57 30.40 20.54
N GLN A 268 12.89 29.80 19.39
CA GLN A 268 13.78 30.37 18.38
C GLN A 268 13.07 30.53 17.02
N SER A 269 13.78 31.02 16.00
CA SER A 269 13.27 31.07 14.64
C SER A 269 12.87 29.67 14.14
N GLU A 270 11.76 29.55 13.43
CA GLU A 270 11.22 28.29 12.88
C GLU A 270 12.27 27.45 12.12
N LYS A 271 13.20 28.10 11.39
CA LYS A 271 14.31 27.45 10.68
C LYS A 271 15.26 26.68 11.60
N MET A 272 15.44 27.13 12.84
CA MET A 272 16.20 26.41 13.87
C MET A 272 15.38 25.26 14.44
N THR A 273 14.09 25.45 14.70
CA THR A 273 13.17 24.39 15.15
C THR A 273 13.12 23.23 14.14
N ARG A 274 12.94 23.52 12.84
CA ARG A 274 12.97 22.52 11.75
C ARG A 274 14.31 21.76 11.70
N ARG A 275 15.45 22.46 11.89
CA ARG A 275 16.78 21.84 11.95
C ARG A 275 16.95 20.93 13.17
N ALA A 276 16.50 21.37 14.35
CA ALA A 276 16.55 20.59 15.59
C ALA A 276 15.71 19.31 15.48
N LYS A 277 14.48 19.41 14.97
CA LYS A 277 13.61 18.25 14.69
C LYS A 277 14.29 17.24 13.77
N LYS A 278 14.80 17.68 12.62
CA LYS A 278 15.48 16.79 11.64
C LYS A 278 16.74 16.13 12.20
N ALA A 279 17.55 16.85 12.97
CA ALA A 279 18.74 16.30 13.62
C ALA A 279 18.38 15.25 14.71
N THR A 280 17.30 15.49 15.45
CA THR A 280 16.82 14.57 16.48
C THR A 280 16.20 13.31 15.87
N GLN A 281 15.41 13.45 14.79
CA GLN A 281 14.84 12.31 14.06
C GLN A 281 15.93 11.37 13.53
N ALA A 282 17.04 11.92 13.00
CA ALA A 282 18.20 11.14 12.60
C ALA A 282 18.80 10.37 13.80
N LYS A 283 19.13 11.06 14.90
CA LYS A 283 19.67 10.43 16.12
C LYS A 283 18.74 9.37 16.72
N LEU A 284 17.43 9.59 16.75
CA LEU A 284 16.44 8.61 17.21
C LEU A 284 16.38 7.39 16.29
N SER A 285 16.48 7.57 14.97
CA SER A 285 16.58 6.47 14.01
C SER A 285 17.87 5.64 14.22
N ASP A 286 19.00 6.31 14.46
CA ASP A 286 20.28 5.65 14.73
C ASP A 286 20.26 4.91 16.09
N ALA A 287 19.69 5.53 17.13
CA ALA A 287 19.46 4.90 18.43
C ALA A 287 18.55 3.67 18.33
N LEU A 288 17.44 3.75 17.58
CA LEU A 288 16.53 2.63 17.35
C LEU A 288 17.21 1.47 16.61
N LYS A 289 18.04 1.78 15.62
CA LYS A 289 18.88 0.79 14.93
C LYS A 289 19.83 0.12 15.92
N GLY A 290 20.57 0.90 16.71
CA GLY A 290 21.49 0.41 17.73
C GLY A 290 20.78 -0.51 18.74
N LEU A 291 19.69 -0.05 19.35
CA LEU A 291 18.88 -0.81 20.30
C LEU A 291 18.38 -2.13 19.70
N LYS A 292 17.98 -2.15 18.42
CA LYS A 292 17.54 -3.38 17.71
C LYS A 292 18.70 -4.33 17.44
N GLU A 293 19.90 -3.84 17.09
CA GLU A 293 21.13 -4.66 17.02
C GLU A 293 21.49 -5.24 18.41
N THR A 294 21.46 -4.43 19.47
CA THR A 294 21.75 -4.88 20.84
C THR A 294 20.73 -5.92 21.33
N LYS A 295 19.43 -5.73 21.04
CA LYS A 295 18.35 -6.68 21.37
C LYS A 295 18.56 -8.04 20.71
N PHE A 296 19.06 -8.05 19.47
CA PHE A 296 19.50 -9.26 18.79
C PHE A 296 20.74 -9.88 19.45
N ALA A 297 21.75 -9.08 19.79
CA ALA A 297 22.98 -9.52 20.43
C ALA A 297 22.73 -10.21 21.80
N VAL A 298 21.90 -9.59 22.64
CA VAL A 298 21.46 -10.13 23.96
C VAL A 298 20.78 -11.50 23.80
N ASN A 299 19.92 -11.65 22.80
CA ASN A 299 19.25 -12.94 22.53
C ASN A 299 20.24 -14.03 22.06
N SER A 300 21.27 -13.64 21.33
CA SER A 300 22.29 -14.55 20.78
C SER A 300 23.30 -15.01 21.82
N HIS A 301 23.87 -14.10 22.62
CA HIS A 301 24.74 -14.48 23.74
C HIS A 301 24.02 -15.32 24.80
N TRP A 302 22.70 -15.15 24.97
CA TRP A 302 21.91 -16.09 25.76
C TRP A 302 21.90 -17.51 25.16
N GLN A 303 21.77 -17.69 23.84
CA GLN A 303 21.88 -19.04 23.25
C GLN A 303 23.30 -19.60 23.34
N ILE A 304 24.34 -18.77 23.16
CA ILE A 304 25.74 -19.19 23.34
C ILE A 304 25.94 -19.71 24.77
N CYS A 305 25.61 -18.91 25.79
CA CYS A 305 25.68 -19.32 27.19
C CYS A 305 24.86 -20.59 27.46
N ARG A 306 23.63 -20.67 26.93
CA ARG A 306 22.76 -21.85 27.03
C ARG A 306 23.42 -23.10 26.44
N SER A 307 24.01 -23.02 25.26
CA SER A 307 24.67 -24.16 24.59
C SER A 307 25.89 -24.65 25.39
N LEU A 308 26.61 -23.73 26.04
CA LEU A 308 27.72 -24.07 26.94
C LEU A 308 27.20 -24.76 28.21
N PHE A 309 26.09 -24.29 28.82
CA PHE A 309 25.42 -25.02 29.91
C PHE A 309 24.96 -26.42 29.49
N ASP A 310 24.34 -26.56 28.30
CA ASP A 310 23.93 -27.87 27.77
C ASP A 310 25.14 -28.81 27.56
N ARG A 311 26.31 -28.28 27.14
CA ARG A 311 27.58 -29.03 27.07
C ARG A 311 28.14 -29.40 28.45
N MET A 312 28.05 -28.53 29.45
CA MET A 312 28.46 -28.85 30.83
C MET A 312 27.66 -30.03 31.36
N LEU A 313 26.34 -30.02 31.19
CA LEU A 313 25.46 -31.10 31.62
C LEU A 313 25.76 -32.42 30.90
N GLN A 314 26.02 -32.37 29.58
CA GLN A 314 26.46 -33.55 28.81
C GLN A 314 27.82 -34.08 29.27
N GLY A 315 28.78 -33.20 29.57
CA GLY A 315 30.10 -33.56 30.10
C GLY A 315 30.04 -34.21 31.49
N VAL A 316 29.22 -33.66 32.39
CA VAL A 316 28.94 -34.22 33.72
C VAL A 316 28.24 -35.57 33.62
N ALA A 317 27.20 -35.70 32.78
CA ALA A 317 26.52 -36.98 32.54
C ALA A 317 27.43 -38.04 31.88
N ARG A 318 28.41 -37.62 31.06
CA ARG A 318 29.46 -38.50 30.51
C ARG A 318 30.38 -39.03 31.62
N LEU A 319 30.85 -38.17 32.51
CA LEU A 319 31.70 -38.56 33.65
C LEU A 319 30.95 -39.49 34.62
N THR A 320 29.66 -39.23 34.85
CA THR A 320 28.73 -40.13 35.58
C THR A 320 28.75 -41.54 34.99
N LYS A 321 28.52 -41.65 33.68
CA LYS A 321 28.42 -42.94 32.97
C LYS A 321 29.75 -43.72 32.96
N LEU A 322 30.86 -43.02 33.16
CA LEU A 322 32.21 -43.59 33.29
C LEU A 322 32.63 -43.81 34.75
N ALA A 323 31.77 -43.51 35.73
CA ALA A 323 32.04 -43.57 37.17
C ALA A 323 33.30 -42.76 37.57
N MET A 324 33.42 -41.53 37.07
CA MET A 324 34.58 -40.67 37.26
C MET A 324 34.29 -39.48 38.18
N VAL A 325 35.22 -39.22 39.12
CA VAL A 325 35.21 -38.02 39.97
C VAL A 325 35.55 -36.78 39.13
N THR A 326 34.72 -35.75 39.22
CA THR A 326 35.06 -34.38 38.77
C THR A 326 36.03 -33.75 39.76
N ASP A 327 37.13 -33.16 39.29
CA ASP A 327 38.00 -32.32 40.12
C ASP A 327 37.17 -31.26 40.88
N PRO A 328 37.15 -31.25 42.24
CA PRO A 328 36.35 -30.32 43.02
C PRO A 328 36.66 -28.86 42.69
N ASN A 329 37.95 -28.54 42.50
CA ASN A 329 38.42 -27.17 42.23
C ASN A 329 37.77 -26.57 40.97
N THR A 330 37.45 -27.40 39.96
CA THR A 330 36.78 -26.98 38.73
C THR A 330 35.34 -26.49 38.98
N LEU A 331 34.64 -27.07 39.97
CA LEU A 331 33.26 -26.69 40.33
C LEU A 331 33.23 -25.62 41.42
N ASP A 332 34.23 -25.57 42.30
CA ASP A 332 34.46 -24.46 43.23
C ASP A 332 34.78 -23.15 42.47
N LEU A 333 35.53 -23.24 41.36
CA LEU A 333 35.76 -22.09 40.47
C LEU A 333 34.44 -21.55 39.89
N LEU A 334 33.60 -22.45 39.37
CA LEU A 334 32.26 -22.10 38.89
C LEU A 334 31.41 -21.45 40.00
N GLU A 335 31.48 -21.95 41.23
CA GLU A 335 30.78 -21.40 42.38
C GLU A 335 31.21 -19.97 42.71
N ASN A 336 32.52 -19.73 42.81
CA ASN A 336 33.05 -18.41 43.17
C ASN A 336 32.68 -17.34 42.13
N ILE A 337 32.70 -17.68 40.84
CA ILE A 337 32.21 -16.79 39.78
C ILE A 337 30.68 -16.62 39.84
N MET A 338 29.90 -17.69 39.98
CA MET A 338 28.44 -17.57 39.95
C MET A 338 27.88 -16.89 41.21
N ASN A 339 28.54 -17.02 42.37
CA ASN A 339 28.27 -16.19 43.54
C ASN A 339 28.62 -14.72 43.31
N THR A 340 29.72 -14.42 42.60
CA THR A 340 30.06 -13.05 42.19
C THR A 340 29.02 -12.45 41.23
N VAL A 341 28.53 -13.24 40.26
CA VAL A 341 27.45 -12.84 39.33
C VAL A 341 26.14 -12.61 40.09
N LYS A 342 25.73 -13.56 40.93
CA LYS A 342 24.53 -13.45 41.79
C LYS A 342 24.57 -12.21 42.68
N TRP A 343 25.72 -11.91 43.31
CA TRP A 343 25.91 -10.71 44.12
C TRP A 343 25.84 -9.40 43.32
N LYS A 344 26.36 -9.38 42.09
CA LYS A 344 26.26 -8.20 41.19
C LYS A 344 24.83 -8.01 40.66
N LEU A 345 24.12 -9.08 40.32
CA LEU A 345 22.72 -9.03 39.86
C LEU A 345 21.75 -8.50 40.93
N SER A 346 22.07 -8.71 42.21
CA SER A 346 21.35 -8.13 43.34
C SER A 346 21.53 -6.61 43.52
N ARG A 347 22.33 -5.94 42.67
CA ARG A 347 22.56 -4.48 42.72
C ARG A 347 21.85 -3.79 41.54
N PRO A 348 20.78 -3.00 41.76
CA PRO A 348 19.98 -2.45 40.67
C PRO A 348 20.71 -1.48 39.72
N ALA A 349 21.63 -0.66 40.25
CA ALA A 349 22.16 0.53 39.58
C ALA A 349 23.35 0.27 38.63
N ALA A 350 23.42 -0.89 37.97
CA ALA A 350 24.63 -1.35 37.29
C ALA A 350 24.38 -2.02 35.92
N LEU A 351 23.55 -1.41 35.06
CA LEU A 351 23.27 -1.88 33.69
C LEU A 351 24.55 -2.06 32.85
N GLY A 352 25.45 -1.06 32.82
CA GLY A 352 26.76 -1.19 32.17
C GLY A 352 27.71 -2.23 32.81
N ALA A 353 27.37 -2.77 33.98
CA ALA A 353 28.07 -3.93 34.52
C ALA A 353 27.48 -5.27 34.05
N LEU A 354 26.30 -5.31 33.41
CA LEU A 354 25.66 -6.54 32.92
C LEU A 354 26.34 -7.08 31.66
N THR A 355 26.78 -6.21 30.74
CA THR A 355 27.64 -6.57 29.60
C THR A 355 29.00 -7.10 30.07
N ILE A 356 29.61 -6.44 31.05
CA ILE A 356 30.85 -6.91 31.69
C ILE A 356 30.61 -8.26 32.41
N GLN A 357 29.41 -8.52 32.94
CA GLN A 357 29.04 -9.80 33.56
C GLN A 357 28.80 -10.91 32.56
N SER A 358 28.12 -10.68 31.43
CA SER A 358 27.99 -11.70 30.38
C SER A 358 29.38 -12.13 29.88
N ARG A 359 30.31 -11.18 29.74
CA ARG A 359 31.71 -11.46 29.39
C ARG A 359 32.40 -12.38 30.39
N ILE A 360 32.21 -12.15 31.69
CA ILE A 360 32.77 -13.00 32.75
C ILE A 360 32.11 -14.38 32.73
N VAL A 361 30.77 -14.45 32.68
CA VAL A 361 29.99 -15.69 32.63
C VAL A 361 30.46 -16.56 31.46
N GLU A 362 30.49 -16.02 30.25
CA GLU A 362 30.76 -16.83 29.06
C GLU A 362 32.23 -17.31 29.01
N ASN A 363 33.21 -16.46 29.35
CA ASN A 363 34.61 -16.88 29.44
C ASN A 363 34.80 -18.00 30.49
N VAL A 364 34.05 -17.96 31.58
CA VAL A 364 34.07 -19.01 32.62
C VAL A 364 33.36 -20.27 32.15
N LEU A 365 32.18 -20.18 31.54
CA LEU A 365 31.48 -21.34 30.96
C LEU A 365 32.36 -22.06 29.93
N ARG A 366 32.98 -21.32 28.98
CA ARG A 366 33.93 -21.92 28.01
C ARG A 366 35.13 -22.56 28.71
N SER A 367 35.57 -22.04 29.85
CA SER A 367 36.73 -22.58 30.59
C SER A 367 36.40 -23.80 31.46
N VAL A 368 35.22 -23.82 32.08
CA VAL A 368 34.71 -24.98 32.84
C VAL A 368 34.35 -26.13 31.90
N VAL A 369 33.75 -25.86 30.72
CA VAL A 369 33.57 -26.89 29.69
C VAL A 369 34.92 -27.39 29.17
N ARG A 370 35.92 -26.51 28.94
CA ARG A 370 37.29 -26.97 28.58
C ARG A 370 37.85 -27.91 29.63
N ALA A 371 37.75 -27.58 30.91
CA ALA A 371 38.21 -28.46 31.99
C ALA A 371 37.52 -29.83 31.93
N ILE A 372 36.17 -29.86 32.00
CA ILE A 372 35.33 -31.09 31.98
C ILE A 372 35.55 -31.93 30.71
N GLU A 373 35.77 -31.30 29.54
CA GLU A 373 36.06 -32.02 28.30
C GLU A 373 37.50 -32.55 28.25
N SER A 374 38.47 -31.85 28.86
CA SER A 374 39.90 -32.19 28.90
C SER A 374 40.35 -33.11 30.05
N SER A 375 39.50 -33.35 31.06
CA SER A 375 39.82 -34.25 32.18
C SER A 375 40.10 -35.67 31.69
N HIS A 376 41.38 -35.96 31.44
CA HIS A 376 41.84 -37.28 30.99
C HIS A 376 41.67 -38.34 32.09
N VAL A 377 41.53 -39.60 31.67
CA VAL A 377 41.13 -40.71 32.53
C VAL A 377 42.27 -41.16 33.45
N THR A 378 42.37 -40.55 34.63
CA THR A 378 43.17 -41.04 35.77
C THR A 378 42.32 -41.99 36.61
N ALA A 379 42.31 -43.28 36.25
CA ALA A 379 41.43 -44.31 36.79
C ALA A 379 41.76 -44.78 38.24
N SER A 380 41.94 -43.85 39.18
CA SER A 380 42.55 -44.10 40.50
C SER A 380 41.86 -43.44 41.70
N ALA A 381 40.74 -42.74 41.52
CA ALA A 381 39.99 -42.09 42.59
C ALA A 381 38.69 -42.85 42.90
N HIS A 382 38.33 -42.95 44.19
CA HIS A 382 37.10 -43.60 44.63
C HIS A 382 35.87 -42.73 44.28
N ILE A 383 34.79 -43.36 43.84
CA ILE A 383 33.61 -42.68 43.27
C ILE A 383 32.85 -41.88 44.34
N ASP A 384 32.60 -40.58 44.09
CA ASP A 384 31.68 -39.74 44.87
C ASP A 384 30.23 -40.25 44.77
N THR A 385 29.42 -40.04 45.80
CA THR A 385 28.04 -40.56 45.81
C THR A 385 27.17 -39.91 44.73
N PHE A 386 26.12 -40.64 44.32
CA PHE A 386 25.10 -40.15 43.39
C PHE A 386 24.50 -38.78 43.80
N ASP A 387 24.43 -38.51 45.10
CA ASP A 387 23.93 -37.25 45.66
C ASP A 387 24.83 -36.05 45.31
N ALA A 388 26.15 -36.24 45.32
CA ALA A 388 27.10 -35.19 44.93
C ALA A 388 26.95 -34.82 43.45
N LEU A 389 26.72 -35.82 42.59
CA LEU A 389 26.40 -35.58 41.18
C LEU A 389 25.08 -34.81 41.02
N GLN A 390 24.01 -35.24 41.70
CA GLN A 390 22.70 -34.58 41.59
C GLN A 390 22.79 -33.14 42.10
N HIS A 391 23.58 -32.87 43.14
CA HIS A 391 23.92 -31.53 43.61
C HIS A 391 24.64 -30.70 42.55
N HIS A 392 25.61 -31.27 41.83
CA HIS A 392 26.29 -30.59 40.71
C HIS A 392 25.33 -30.28 39.56
N VAL A 393 24.46 -31.20 39.17
CA VAL A 393 23.44 -30.98 38.11
C VAL A 393 22.46 -29.88 38.52
N ASN A 394 21.93 -29.93 39.74
CA ASN A 394 21.01 -28.91 40.27
C ASN A 394 21.67 -27.52 40.26
N ARG A 395 22.92 -27.42 40.72
CA ARG A 395 23.68 -26.15 40.73
C ARG A 395 23.94 -25.59 39.33
N ILE A 396 24.21 -26.44 38.33
CA ILE A 396 24.40 -25.98 36.95
C ILE A 396 23.08 -25.40 36.40
N GLU A 397 21.93 -25.99 36.71
CA GLU A 397 20.61 -25.45 36.35
C GLU A 397 20.24 -24.19 37.15
N ASP A 398 20.58 -24.08 38.44
CA ASP A 398 20.45 -22.83 39.21
C ASP A 398 21.25 -21.69 38.56
N TYR A 399 22.50 -21.95 38.17
CA TYR A 399 23.36 -20.98 37.49
C TYR A 399 22.83 -20.61 36.10
N ARG A 400 22.27 -21.58 35.37
CA ARG A 400 21.57 -21.38 34.09
C ARG A 400 20.34 -20.49 34.27
N ALA A 401 19.55 -20.69 35.32
CA ALA A 401 18.37 -19.88 35.65
C ALA A 401 18.75 -18.44 36.03
N ILE A 402 19.79 -18.26 36.85
CA ILE A 402 20.35 -16.93 37.20
C ILE A 402 20.81 -16.19 35.94
N THR A 403 21.56 -16.87 35.06
CA THR A 403 22.04 -16.30 33.79
C THR A 403 20.87 -15.95 32.86
N ARG A 404 19.85 -16.81 32.76
CA ARG A 404 18.62 -16.53 32.00
C ARG A 404 17.89 -15.29 32.52
N SER A 405 17.83 -15.11 33.84
CA SER A 405 17.21 -13.94 34.47
C SER A 405 17.97 -12.65 34.16
N MET A 406 19.31 -12.69 34.12
CA MET A 406 20.15 -11.56 33.69
C MET A 406 19.85 -11.14 32.26
N PHE A 407 19.93 -12.08 31.30
CA PHE A 407 19.69 -11.76 29.88
C PHE A 407 18.24 -11.30 29.63
N ARG A 408 17.25 -11.87 30.33
CA ARG A 408 15.85 -11.39 30.26
C ARG A 408 15.74 -9.94 30.73
N LYS A 409 16.28 -9.59 31.90
CA LYS A 409 16.20 -8.22 32.43
C LYS A 409 16.89 -7.20 31.51
N LEU A 410 17.97 -7.60 30.86
CA LEU A 410 18.66 -6.77 29.87
C LEU A 410 17.80 -6.59 28.61
N GLN A 411 17.16 -7.65 28.10
CA GLN A 411 16.22 -7.60 26.98
C GLN A 411 14.97 -6.75 27.28
N GLU A 412 14.40 -6.88 28.48
CA GLU A 412 13.29 -6.03 28.97
C GLU A 412 13.70 -4.56 28.98
N THR A 413 14.90 -4.24 29.49
CA THR A 413 15.42 -2.86 29.52
C THR A 413 15.56 -2.29 28.11
N ILE A 414 16.20 -3.03 27.19
CA ILE A 414 16.39 -2.58 25.80
C ILE A 414 15.05 -2.42 25.07
N THR A 415 14.09 -3.33 25.30
CA THR A 415 12.75 -3.24 24.70
C THR A 415 11.99 -2.02 25.21
N ASN A 416 12.15 -1.64 26.49
CA ASN A 416 11.55 -0.42 27.03
C ASN A 416 12.17 0.84 26.41
N LEU A 417 13.50 0.87 26.21
CA LEU A 417 14.20 1.99 25.55
C LEU A 417 13.86 2.10 24.06
N GLU A 418 13.68 0.98 23.39
CA GLU A 418 13.18 0.91 22.01
C GLU A 418 11.78 1.51 21.90
N SER A 419 10.85 1.13 22.78
CA SER A 419 9.51 1.74 22.86
C SER A 419 9.55 3.24 23.24
N GLU A 420 10.44 3.66 24.15
CA GLU A 420 10.64 5.07 24.51
C GLU A 420 11.14 5.87 23.29
N ALA A 421 12.07 5.31 22.51
CA ALA A 421 12.62 5.92 21.30
C ALA A 421 11.63 5.94 20.12
N GLU A 422 10.82 4.90 19.92
CA GLU A 422 9.74 4.90 18.91
C GLU A 422 8.65 5.92 19.27
N HIS A 423 8.30 6.03 20.55
CA HIS A 423 7.35 7.04 21.03
C HIS A 423 7.91 8.48 20.88
N MET A 424 9.17 8.72 21.26
CA MET A 424 9.84 10.01 21.02
C MET A 424 9.91 10.35 19.52
N LEU A 425 10.18 9.38 18.66
CA LEU A 425 10.24 9.62 17.21
C LEU A 425 8.88 10.04 16.64
N GLY A 426 7.80 9.38 17.07
CA GLY A 426 6.42 9.77 16.72
C GLY A 426 6.05 11.17 17.19
N GLN A 427 6.49 11.57 18.40
CA GLN A 427 6.29 12.93 18.92
C GLN A 427 7.01 14.04 18.11
N ILE A 428 7.89 13.71 17.16
CA ILE A 428 8.48 14.68 16.23
C ILE A 428 7.79 14.56 14.86
N PRO A 429 6.65 15.26 14.61
CA PRO A 429 6.08 15.32 13.28
C PRO A 429 7.07 16.00 12.32
N ASP A 430 7.34 15.37 11.19
CA ASP A 430 8.11 15.94 10.09
C ASP A 430 7.16 16.69 9.14
N PRO A 431 7.19 18.04 9.10
CA PRO A 431 6.32 18.81 8.21
C PRO A 431 6.63 18.60 6.73
N GLU A 432 7.84 18.13 6.38
CA GLU A 432 8.19 17.75 5.01
C GLU A 432 7.72 16.32 4.68
N ALA A 433 7.50 15.45 5.67
CA ALA A 433 7.11 14.06 5.42
C ALA A 433 5.76 13.95 4.71
N VAL A 434 4.77 14.79 5.02
CA VAL A 434 3.48 14.74 4.32
C VAL A 434 3.64 14.97 2.82
N GLY A 435 4.44 15.97 2.42
CA GLY A 435 4.73 16.22 1.00
C GLY A 435 5.52 15.08 0.34
N ARG A 436 6.45 14.45 1.06
CA ARG A 436 7.22 13.30 0.53
C ARG A 436 6.38 12.03 0.44
N LEU A 437 5.56 11.73 1.43
CA LEU A 437 4.71 10.54 1.52
C LEU A 437 3.54 10.60 0.53
N ASP A 438 2.87 11.76 0.41
CA ASP A 438 1.90 11.97 -0.68
C ASP A 438 2.58 11.83 -2.04
N SER A 439 3.79 12.36 -2.22
CA SER A 439 4.50 12.22 -3.48
C SER A 439 4.91 10.77 -3.78
N ILE A 440 5.19 9.94 -2.77
CA ILE A 440 5.39 8.49 -2.96
C ILE A 440 4.08 7.86 -3.44
N VAL A 441 2.98 8.01 -2.69
CA VAL A 441 1.67 7.42 -3.04
C VAL A 441 1.19 7.90 -4.42
N ARG A 442 1.43 9.16 -4.78
CA ARG A 442 1.13 9.76 -6.09
C ARG A 442 1.97 9.17 -7.23
N VAL A 443 3.29 9.02 -7.04
CA VAL A 443 4.17 8.40 -8.05
C VAL A 443 3.81 6.94 -8.24
N THR A 444 3.57 6.22 -7.14
CA THR A 444 3.10 4.83 -7.19
C THR A 444 1.74 4.71 -7.86
N LYS A 445 0.78 5.61 -7.60
CA LYS A 445 -0.51 5.62 -8.32
C LYS A 445 -0.31 5.83 -9.82
N GLY A 446 0.60 6.72 -10.23
CA GLY A 446 0.98 6.86 -11.64
C GLY A 446 1.41 5.52 -12.23
N HIS A 447 2.39 4.86 -11.61
CA HIS A 447 2.91 3.58 -12.09
C HIS A 447 1.88 2.44 -12.08
N VAL A 448 1.06 2.32 -11.03
CA VAL A 448 -0.04 1.33 -10.99
C VAL A 448 -1.11 1.62 -12.06
N THR A 449 -1.31 2.89 -12.44
CA THR A 449 -2.19 3.26 -13.56
C THR A 449 -1.60 2.84 -14.91
N GLU A 450 -0.28 2.97 -15.10
CA GLU A 450 0.43 2.48 -16.30
C GLU A 450 0.29 0.95 -16.42
N LEU A 451 0.58 0.21 -15.34
CA LEU A 451 0.47 -1.25 -15.28
C LEU A 451 -0.97 -1.74 -15.51
N ARG A 452 -1.97 -1.06 -14.94
CA ARG A 452 -3.40 -1.31 -15.20
C ARG A 452 -3.73 -1.18 -16.68
N ASN A 453 -3.29 -0.09 -17.32
CA ASN A 453 -3.57 0.15 -18.74
C ASN A 453 -2.88 -0.91 -19.64
N GLU A 454 -1.66 -1.32 -19.32
CA GLU A 454 -0.94 -2.41 -20.01
C GLU A 454 -1.70 -3.75 -19.87
N ALA A 455 -2.08 -4.11 -18.65
CA ALA A 455 -2.84 -5.33 -18.36
C ALA A 455 -4.22 -5.38 -19.05
N LEU A 456 -4.97 -4.28 -19.04
CA LEU A 456 -6.29 -4.20 -19.67
C LEU A 456 -6.22 -4.36 -21.20
N VAL A 457 -5.21 -3.76 -21.85
CA VAL A 457 -5.02 -3.89 -23.30
C VAL A 457 -4.42 -5.26 -23.68
N SER A 458 -3.67 -5.90 -22.79
CA SER A 458 -3.02 -7.19 -23.05
C SER A 458 -4.00 -8.31 -23.41
N ARG A 459 -3.52 -9.20 -24.28
CA ARG A 459 -4.07 -10.54 -24.55
C ARG A 459 -3.17 -11.66 -24.03
N ASP A 460 -1.98 -11.32 -23.56
CA ASP A 460 -1.03 -12.26 -22.98
C ASP A 460 -1.22 -12.27 -21.45
N VAL A 461 -1.67 -13.41 -20.93
CA VAL A 461 -1.88 -13.64 -19.50
C VAL A 461 -0.58 -13.43 -18.71
N THR A 462 0.58 -13.81 -19.27
CA THR A 462 1.88 -13.69 -18.58
C THR A 462 2.31 -12.24 -18.42
N VAL A 463 1.88 -11.34 -19.32
CA VAL A 463 2.07 -9.89 -19.15
C VAL A 463 1.16 -9.38 -18.04
N ILE A 464 -0.11 -9.78 -18.04
CA ILE A 464 -1.09 -9.38 -17.00
C ILE A 464 -0.60 -9.81 -15.60
N SER A 465 -0.13 -11.04 -15.43
CA SER A 465 0.46 -11.52 -14.17
C SER A 465 1.65 -10.67 -13.72
N GLN A 466 2.50 -10.23 -14.65
CA GLN A 466 3.65 -9.37 -14.35
C GLN A 466 3.25 -7.94 -14.00
N CYS A 467 2.15 -7.41 -14.55
CA CYS A 467 1.57 -6.14 -14.13
C CYS A 467 0.99 -6.25 -12.70
N ILE A 468 0.29 -7.35 -12.39
CA ILE A 468 -0.24 -7.66 -11.04
C ILE A 468 0.89 -7.72 -10.00
N ASP A 469 1.95 -8.52 -10.23
CA ASP A 469 3.06 -8.67 -9.29
C ASP A 469 3.75 -7.33 -8.99
N GLN A 470 3.94 -6.49 -10.02
CA GLN A 470 4.53 -5.15 -9.86
C GLN A 470 3.58 -4.19 -9.11
N ALA A 471 2.28 -4.23 -9.41
CA ALA A 471 1.28 -3.41 -8.73
C ALA A 471 1.12 -3.78 -7.24
N VAL A 472 1.21 -5.07 -6.90
CA VAL A 472 1.25 -5.54 -5.50
C VAL A 472 2.48 -4.99 -4.76
N SER A 473 3.66 -4.98 -5.39
CA SER A 473 4.86 -4.35 -4.80
C SER A 473 4.65 -2.85 -4.60
N GLY A 474 4.06 -2.14 -5.57
CA GLY A 474 3.73 -0.72 -5.43
C GLY A 474 2.75 -0.45 -4.29
N LEU A 475 1.67 -1.24 -4.18
CA LEU A 475 0.70 -1.15 -3.10
C LEU A 475 1.33 -1.36 -1.72
N ALA A 476 2.35 -2.23 -1.58
CA ALA A 476 3.09 -2.38 -0.34
C ALA A 476 3.85 -1.10 0.06
N ASP A 477 4.57 -0.48 -0.88
CA ASP A 477 5.30 0.78 -0.66
C ASP A 477 4.33 1.95 -0.36
N ALA A 478 3.21 2.02 -1.08
CA ALA A 478 2.17 3.03 -0.87
C ALA A 478 1.47 2.87 0.49
N LYS A 479 1.19 1.63 0.93
CA LYS A 479 0.62 1.34 2.25
C LYS A 479 1.60 1.71 3.37
N ALA A 480 2.89 1.41 3.21
CA ALA A 480 3.92 1.83 4.15
C ALA A 480 3.99 3.38 4.26
N ALA A 481 3.90 4.08 3.13
CA ALA A 481 3.88 5.54 3.12
C ALA A 481 2.59 6.13 3.75
N LEU A 482 1.43 5.50 3.51
CA LEU A 482 0.15 5.90 4.10
C LEU A 482 0.11 5.67 5.62
N ASN A 483 0.67 4.55 6.12
CA ASN A 483 0.78 4.28 7.55
C ASN A 483 1.74 5.27 8.25
N ALA A 484 2.87 5.58 7.61
CA ALA A 484 3.78 6.63 8.09
C ALA A 484 3.11 8.02 8.10
N LEU A 485 2.19 8.28 7.17
CA LEU A 485 1.41 9.51 7.14
C LEU A 485 0.37 9.56 8.27
N ALA A 486 -0.38 8.48 8.51
CA ALA A 486 -1.32 8.36 9.63
C ALA A 486 -0.64 8.68 10.97
N HIS A 487 0.53 8.09 11.20
CA HIS A 487 1.36 8.29 12.40
C HIS A 487 1.85 9.75 12.55
N ASN A 488 2.30 10.39 11.45
CA ASN A 488 2.64 11.82 11.49
C ASN A 488 1.42 12.72 11.79
N ILE A 489 0.21 12.31 11.41
CA ILE A 489 -1.03 13.06 11.61
C ILE A 489 -1.60 12.88 13.02
N GLU A 490 -1.43 11.70 13.64
CA GLU A 490 -1.76 11.45 15.06
C GLU A 490 -1.05 12.46 15.98
N TYR A 491 0.27 12.59 15.85
CA TYR A 491 1.10 13.49 16.69
C TYR A 491 1.27 14.92 16.14
N GLY A 492 0.99 15.14 14.85
CA GLY A 492 1.07 16.47 14.22
C GLY A 492 -0.07 17.39 14.66
N LYS A 493 0.23 18.66 14.96
CA LYS A 493 -0.83 19.67 15.22
C LYS A 493 -1.40 20.28 13.94
N ASP A 494 -0.54 20.48 12.94
CA ASP A 494 -0.83 21.33 11.77
C ASP A 494 -1.33 20.55 10.56
N LEU A 495 -1.57 19.25 10.70
CA LEU A 495 -1.93 18.34 9.61
C LEU A 495 -3.42 17.98 9.67
N THR A 496 -4.12 18.12 8.54
CA THR A 496 -5.57 17.90 8.45
C THR A 496 -5.92 16.44 8.15
N VAL A 497 -7.08 16.00 8.65
CA VAL A 497 -7.67 14.70 8.30
C VAL A 497 -8.01 14.63 6.80
N GLU A 498 -8.41 15.75 6.21
CA GLU A 498 -8.65 15.88 4.76
C GLU A 498 -7.42 15.53 3.91
N ALA A 499 -6.21 15.91 4.35
CA ALA A 499 -4.97 15.51 3.71
C ALA A 499 -4.79 13.99 3.77
N PHE A 500 -5.01 13.37 4.94
CA PHE A 500 -4.96 11.92 5.11
C PHE A 500 -5.94 11.19 4.17
N GLN A 501 -7.21 11.59 4.20
CA GLN A 501 -8.29 11.02 3.39
C GLN A 501 -8.03 11.20 1.89
N THR A 502 -7.30 12.25 1.48
CA THR A 502 -6.88 12.44 0.08
C THR A 502 -5.77 11.46 -0.32
N VAL A 503 -4.87 11.09 0.59
CA VAL A 503 -3.87 10.03 0.33
C VAL A 503 -4.47 8.63 0.43
N ARG A 504 -5.39 8.37 1.39
CA ARG A 504 -6.13 7.10 1.47
C ARG A 504 -6.94 6.84 0.21
N ARG A 505 -7.67 7.83 -0.32
CA ARG A 505 -8.40 7.67 -1.60
C ARG A 505 -7.47 7.26 -2.74
N LYS A 506 -6.30 7.92 -2.90
CA LYS A 506 -5.29 7.52 -3.90
C LYS A 506 -4.80 6.07 -3.74
N PHE A 507 -4.72 5.57 -2.51
CA PHE A 507 -4.36 4.18 -2.21
C PHE A 507 -5.50 3.20 -2.52
N ASN A 508 -6.74 3.57 -2.19
CA ASN A 508 -7.93 2.78 -2.48
C ASN A 508 -8.19 2.69 -4.00
N ASP A 509 -7.91 3.77 -4.76
CA ASP A 509 -7.92 3.76 -6.22
C ASP A 509 -6.95 2.69 -6.78
N MET A 510 -5.72 2.60 -6.24
CA MET A 510 -4.73 1.59 -6.67
C MET A 510 -5.16 0.15 -6.35
N ARG A 511 -5.94 -0.04 -5.27
CA ARG A 511 -6.52 -1.34 -4.91
C ARG A 511 -7.61 -1.76 -5.89
N ILE A 512 -8.48 -0.82 -6.27
CA ILE A 512 -9.50 -1.03 -7.31
C ILE A 512 -8.82 -1.37 -8.65
N TYR A 513 -7.75 -0.64 -9.03
CA TYR A 513 -6.99 -0.98 -10.24
C TYR A 513 -6.32 -2.37 -10.19
N LEU A 514 -5.90 -2.84 -9.00
CA LEU A 514 -5.41 -4.22 -8.83
C LEU A 514 -6.54 -5.24 -9.00
N ALA A 515 -7.72 -4.98 -8.44
CA ALA A 515 -8.89 -5.84 -8.60
C ALA A 515 -9.28 -5.98 -10.08
N GLU A 516 -9.32 -4.88 -10.84
CA GLU A 516 -9.53 -4.91 -12.30
C GLU A 516 -8.47 -5.76 -13.05
N MET A 517 -7.20 -5.69 -12.64
CA MET A 517 -6.15 -6.51 -13.26
C MET A 517 -6.33 -8.00 -12.95
N VAL A 518 -6.72 -8.37 -11.73
CA VAL A 518 -7.01 -9.77 -11.33
C VAL A 518 -8.25 -10.31 -12.04
N ALA A 519 -9.30 -9.50 -12.18
CA ALA A 519 -10.47 -9.82 -12.99
C ALA A 519 -10.07 -10.07 -14.46
N ARG A 520 -9.29 -9.15 -15.05
CA ARG A 520 -8.78 -9.25 -16.41
C ARG A 520 -7.91 -10.49 -16.66
N GLU A 521 -7.04 -10.83 -15.70
CA GLU A 521 -6.24 -12.06 -15.75
C GLU A 521 -7.12 -13.29 -15.79
N SER A 522 -8.13 -13.35 -14.91
CA SER A 522 -9.06 -14.47 -14.79
C SER A 522 -9.81 -14.70 -16.12
N SER A 523 -10.45 -13.67 -16.67
CA SER A 523 -11.18 -13.78 -17.95
C SER A 523 -10.26 -14.10 -19.14
N GLN A 524 -9.05 -13.52 -19.21
CA GLN A 524 -8.10 -13.82 -20.28
C GLN A 524 -7.48 -15.22 -20.15
N PHE A 525 -7.32 -15.77 -18.94
CA PHE A 525 -6.88 -17.15 -18.76
C PHE A 525 -7.90 -18.10 -19.37
N ILE A 526 -9.18 -17.95 -19.02
CA ILE A 526 -10.26 -18.82 -19.51
C ILE A 526 -10.32 -18.76 -21.04
N ARG A 527 -10.30 -17.55 -21.62
CA ARG A 527 -10.31 -17.35 -23.07
C ARG A 527 -9.09 -17.99 -23.77
N THR A 528 -7.90 -17.78 -23.24
CA THR A 528 -6.63 -18.13 -23.93
C THR A 528 -6.25 -19.60 -23.75
N HIS A 529 -6.59 -20.21 -22.61
CA HIS A 529 -6.17 -21.56 -22.28
C HIS A 529 -7.30 -22.59 -22.24
N VAL A 530 -8.55 -22.18 -22.04
CA VAL A 530 -9.68 -23.11 -21.96
C VAL A 530 -10.48 -23.06 -23.26
N VAL A 531 -11.15 -21.94 -23.56
CA VAL A 531 -11.99 -21.78 -24.75
C VAL A 531 -11.20 -22.05 -26.03
N LYS A 532 -10.06 -21.37 -26.23
CA LYS A 532 -9.23 -21.54 -27.44
C LYS A 532 -8.70 -22.97 -27.62
N GLN A 533 -8.38 -23.70 -26.54
CA GLN A 533 -7.91 -25.08 -26.65
C GLN A 533 -9.04 -26.05 -27.01
N TRP A 534 -10.26 -25.80 -26.52
CA TRP A 534 -11.44 -26.57 -26.90
C TRP A 534 -11.88 -26.28 -28.34
N GLU A 535 -11.81 -25.01 -28.80
CA GLU A 535 -12.02 -24.62 -30.19
C GLU A 535 -11.02 -25.30 -31.14
N GLU A 536 -9.71 -25.20 -30.86
CA GLU A 536 -8.66 -25.78 -31.72
C GLU A 536 -8.60 -27.32 -31.65
N GLY A 537 -9.09 -27.93 -30.57
CA GLY A 537 -9.13 -29.38 -30.40
C GLY A 537 -10.30 -30.09 -31.10
N GLY A 538 -11.34 -29.37 -31.53
CA GLY A 538 -12.60 -29.96 -31.99
C GLY A 538 -12.56 -30.65 -33.36
N GLU A 539 -11.64 -30.29 -34.26
CA GLU A 539 -11.63 -30.76 -35.65
C GLU A 539 -10.66 -31.93 -35.94
N ILE A 540 -9.83 -32.35 -34.98
CA ILE A 540 -8.70 -33.26 -35.24
C ILE A 540 -8.88 -34.61 -34.54
N ALA A 541 -9.00 -35.68 -35.34
CA ALA A 541 -9.02 -37.06 -34.85
C ALA A 541 -7.60 -37.56 -34.52
N TYR A 542 -7.18 -37.42 -33.27
CA TYR A 542 -5.82 -37.71 -32.81
C TYR A 542 -5.47 -39.22 -32.71
N PRO A 543 -4.29 -39.64 -33.19
CA PRO A 543 -3.71 -40.96 -32.89
C PRO A 543 -3.53 -41.25 -31.39
N ARG A 544 -3.51 -42.54 -30.99
CA ARG A 544 -3.36 -42.95 -29.56
C ARG A 544 -2.13 -42.32 -28.86
N ARG A 545 -1.02 -42.14 -29.59
CA ARG A 545 0.22 -41.58 -29.02
C ARG A 545 0.06 -40.12 -28.61
N ASP A 546 -0.72 -39.39 -29.41
CA ASP A 546 -1.00 -37.97 -29.24
C ASP A 546 -2.00 -37.77 -28.09
N ALA A 547 -2.87 -38.75 -27.81
CA ALA A 547 -3.75 -38.76 -26.63
C ALA A 547 -2.99 -38.87 -25.29
N GLU A 548 -1.88 -39.61 -25.23
CA GLU A 548 -1.00 -39.65 -24.03
C GLU A 548 -0.34 -38.27 -23.78
N GLU A 549 0.02 -37.57 -24.86
CA GLU A 549 0.59 -36.22 -24.79
C GLU A 549 -0.47 -35.16 -24.46
N GLN A 550 -1.66 -35.25 -25.05
CA GLN A 550 -2.81 -34.40 -24.75
C GLN A 550 -3.28 -34.56 -23.29
N ALA A 551 -3.38 -35.78 -22.78
CA ALA A 551 -3.75 -36.02 -21.37
C ALA A 551 -2.70 -35.43 -20.40
N LYS A 552 -1.41 -35.54 -20.73
CA LYS A 552 -0.32 -34.91 -19.98
C LYS A 552 -0.43 -33.38 -19.99
N ASP A 553 -0.71 -32.78 -21.14
CA ASP A 553 -0.74 -31.32 -21.28
C ASP A 553 -2.02 -30.71 -20.70
N LEU A 554 -3.16 -31.41 -20.80
CA LEU A 554 -4.38 -31.10 -20.04
C LEU A 554 -4.13 -31.17 -18.54
N MET A 555 -3.40 -32.19 -18.03
CA MET A 555 -3.10 -32.33 -16.60
C MET A 555 -2.14 -31.24 -16.08
N ASP A 556 -1.19 -30.80 -16.91
CA ASP A 556 -0.29 -29.69 -16.59
C ASP A 556 -1.03 -28.34 -16.63
N LEU A 557 -1.95 -28.14 -17.58
CA LEU A 557 -2.85 -26.98 -17.59
C LEU A 557 -3.79 -27.00 -16.38
N ALA A 558 -4.43 -28.13 -16.08
CA ALA A 558 -5.31 -28.34 -14.93
C ALA A 558 -4.64 -28.07 -13.58
N THR A 559 -3.33 -28.34 -13.50
CA THR A 559 -2.51 -28.02 -12.33
C THR A 559 -2.26 -26.51 -12.25
N ARG A 560 -1.82 -25.89 -13.36
CA ARG A 560 -1.53 -24.45 -13.42
C ARG A 560 -2.77 -23.56 -13.24
N SER A 561 -3.90 -23.94 -13.84
CA SER A 561 -5.19 -23.24 -13.69
C SER A 561 -5.66 -23.28 -12.24
N TYR A 562 -5.69 -24.46 -11.63
CA TYR A 562 -6.10 -24.63 -10.23
C TYR A 562 -5.16 -23.93 -9.24
N GLU A 563 -3.84 -23.97 -9.42
CA GLU A 563 -2.92 -23.26 -8.51
C GLU A 563 -3.15 -21.74 -8.51
N ARG A 564 -3.48 -21.14 -9.66
CA ARG A 564 -3.77 -19.70 -9.76
C ARG A 564 -5.22 -19.38 -9.38
N ALA A 565 -6.20 -20.20 -9.77
CA ALA A 565 -7.60 -20.06 -9.38
C ALA A 565 -7.79 -20.18 -7.85
N ALA A 566 -7.11 -21.13 -7.20
CA ALA A 566 -7.09 -21.23 -5.74
C ALA A 566 -6.43 -20.01 -5.06
N TYR A 567 -5.40 -19.41 -5.68
CA TYR A 567 -4.78 -18.17 -5.18
C TYR A 567 -5.75 -16.97 -5.25
N VAL A 568 -6.44 -16.76 -6.37
CA VAL A 568 -7.41 -15.64 -6.49
C VAL A 568 -8.68 -15.92 -5.68
N GLY A 569 -9.09 -17.18 -5.53
CA GLY A 569 -10.17 -17.59 -4.62
C GLY A 569 -9.84 -17.36 -3.14
N GLU A 570 -8.62 -17.69 -2.70
CA GLU A 570 -8.12 -17.35 -1.35
C GLU A 570 -8.11 -15.83 -1.11
N TRP A 571 -7.72 -15.04 -2.11
CA TRP A 571 -7.77 -13.57 -2.05
C TRP A 571 -9.21 -13.04 -1.95
N LEU A 572 -10.13 -13.52 -2.79
CA LEU A 572 -11.54 -13.13 -2.75
C LEU A 572 -12.20 -13.51 -1.41
N GLN A 573 -11.87 -14.69 -0.87
CA GLN A 573 -12.33 -15.11 0.44
C GLN A 573 -11.78 -14.23 1.58
N GLU A 574 -10.52 -13.77 1.51
CA GLU A 574 -9.97 -12.79 2.44
C GLU A 574 -10.76 -11.46 2.39
N LYS A 575 -11.10 -10.98 1.19
CA LYS A 575 -11.93 -9.78 1.00
C LYS A 575 -13.33 -9.93 1.59
N ALA A 576 -14.01 -11.04 1.30
CA ALA A 576 -15.34 -11.32 1.85
C ALA A 576 -15.34 -11.42 3.39
N ASN A 577 -14.33 -12.08 3.97
CA ASN A 577 -14.15 -12.15 5.42
C ASN A 577 -13.91 -10.77 6.04
N ASN A 578 -13.06 -9.93 5.45
CA ASN A 578 -12.80 -8.57 5.92
C ASN A 578 -14.05 -7.68 5.79
N LEU A 579 -14.82 -7.81 4.71
CA LEU A 579 -16.08 -7.09 4.53
C LEU A 579 -17.11 -7.45 5.62
N ASN A 580 -17.28 -8.75 5.90
CA ASN A 580 -18.19 -9.22 6.93
C ASN A 580 -17.75 -8.78 8.33
N LEU A 581 -16.45 -8.81 8.61
CA LEU A 581 -15.89 -8.26 9.86
C LEU A 581 -16.19 -6.77 10.00
N ILE A 582 -15.98 -5.97 8.94
CA ILE A 582 -16.28 -4.52 8.95
C ILE A 582 -17.79 -4.24 9.12
N LYS A 583 -18.67 -5.01 8.46
CA LYS A 583 -20.13 -4.91 8.65
C LYS A 583 -20.52 -5.17 10.10
N ASN A 584 -20.09 -6.29 10.67
CA ASN A 584 -20.33 -6.65 12.07
C ASN A 584 -19.84 -5.56 13.06
N ILE A 585 -18.71 -4.90 12.77
CA ILE A 585 -18.18 -3.79 13.59
C ILE A 585 -19.02 -2.51 13.43
N LEU A 586 -19.42 -2.16 12.21
CA LEU A 586 -20.21 -0.95 11.92
C LEU A 586 -21.65 -1.00 12.44
N GLU A 587 -22.22 -2.20 12.50
CA GLU A 587 -23.57 -2.53 12.99
C GLU A 587 -23.63 -2.65 14.53
N HIS A 588 -22.50 -2.77 15.22
CA HIS A 588 -22.48 -2.94 16.67
C HIS A 588 -22.76 -1.63 17.43
N ASP A 589 -23.95 -1.51 18.04
CA ASP A 589 -24.44 -0.32 18.77
C ASP A 589 -23.43 0.31 19.73
N LYS A 590 -22.60 -0.52 20.37
CA LYS A 590 -21.63 -0.12 21.40
C LYS A 590 -20.21 0.15 20.86
N LEU A 591 -20.04 0.37 19.56
CA LEU A 591 -18.74 0.65 18.94
C LEU A 591 -17.96 1.81 19.61
N SER A 592 -18.65 2.77 20.23
CA SER A 592 -18.07 3.88 20.99
C SER A 592 -17.83 3.61 22.48
N GLU A 593 -18.43 2.56 23.06
CA GLU A 593 -18.22 2.15 24.46
C GLU A 593 -17.15 1.07 24.60
N TRP A 594 -16.83 0.35 23.53
CA TRP A 594 -15.88 -0.75 23.55
C TRP A 594 -14.43 -0.24 23.53
N GLU A 595 -13.77 -0.31 24.69
CA GLU A 595 -12.29 -0.36 24.81
C GLU A 595 -11.72 -1.68 24.22
N PHE A 596 -12.18 -2.06 23.03
CA PHE A 596 -11.60 -3.16 22.27
C PHE A 596 -10.16 -2.82 21.89
N ASN A 597 -9.35 -3.84 21.64
CA ASN A 597 -8.05 -3.65 21.01
C ASN A 597 -8.26 -3.27 19.53
N THR A 598 -8.64 -2.02 19.28
CA THR A 598 -8.90 -1.45 17.95
C THR A 598 -7.71 -1.59 17.04
N ASP A 599 -6.49 -1.51 17.56
CA ASP A 599 -5.25 -1.76 16.82
C ASP A 599 -5.20 -3.18 16.24
N SER A 600 -5.65 -4.19 16.99
CA SER A 600 -5.74 -5.58 16.48
C SER A 600 -6.81 -5.77 15.41
N ILE A 601 -7.90 -4.98 15.45
CA ILE A 601 -8.92 -4.99 14.39
C ILE A 601 -8.35 -4.34 13.13
N VAL A 602 -7.78 -3.14 13.27
CA VAL A 602 -7.16 -2.34 12.21
C VAL A 602 -6.03 -3.12 11.52
N GLU A 603 -5.20 -3.85 12.29
CA GLU A 603 -4.17 -4.74 11.76
C GLU A 603 -4.77 -5.89 10.94
N SER A 604 -5.84 -6.53 11.41
CA SER A 604 -6.47 -7.68 10.73
C SER A 604 -7.14 -7.33 9.40
N ILE A 605 -7.91 -6.24 9.33
CA ILE A 605 -8.54 -5.76 8.09
C ILE A 605 -7.60 -4.91 7.22
N THR A 606 -6.38 -4.65 7.71
CA THR A 606 -5.33 -3.86 7.08
C THR A 606 -5.63 -2.37 6.85
N LEU A 607 -6.62 -1.82 7.56
CA LEU A 607 -7.10 -0.44 7.45
C LEU A 607 -6.01 0.60 7.75
N ALA A 608 -5.98 1.68 6.97
CA ALA A 608 -5.21 2.88 7.28
C ALA A 608 -6.10 3.95 7.92
N TRP A 609 -5.85 4.27 9.20
CA TRP A 609 -6.66 5.17 10.04
C TRP A 609 -5.79 6.19 10.77
N ALA A 610 -6.17 7.47 10.71
CA ALA A 610 -5.52 8.54 11.47
C ALA A 610 -6.03 8.57 12.92
N LYS A 611 -5.51 7.68 13.76
CA LYS A 611 -5.89 7.47 15.16
C LYS A 611 -5.97 8.80 15.93
N GLY A 612 -7.05 8.97 16.70
CA GLY A 612 -7.30 10.17 17.50
C GLY A 612 -7.63 11.46 16.73
N LYS A 613 -7.54 11.47 15.38
CA LYS A 613 -7.92 12.60 14.53
C LYS A 613 -9.14 12.31 13.66
N GLU A 614 -9.28 11.08 13.21
CA GLU A 614 -10.39 10.59 12.39
C GLU A 614 -11.30 9.65 13.20
N GLU A 615 -12.61 9.72 12.99
CA GLU A 615 -13.53 8.73 13.57
C GLU A 615 -13.33 7.36 12.92
N LEU A 616 -13.11 6.32 13.75
CA LEU A 616 -12.95 4.94 13.27
C LEU A 616 -14.14 4.49 12.41
N LYS A 617 -15.36 4.93 12.72
CA LYS A 617 -16.58 4.64 11.93
C LYS A 617 -16.54 5.22 10.51
N ALA A 618 -15.89 6.36 10.30
CA ALA A 618 -15.68 6.92 8.96
C ALA A 618 -14.60 6.14 8.19
N ALA A 619 -13.45 5.86 8.84
CA ALA A 619 -12.37 5.08 8.23
C ALA A 619 -12.82 3.67 7.82
N LEU A 620 -13.62 2.99 8.65
CA LEU A 620 -14.24 1.70 8.35
C LEU A 620 -15.25 1.77 7.19
N LYS A 621 -15.94 2.90 7.00
CA LYS A 621 -16.89 3.09 5.89
C LYS A 621 -16.17 3.25 4.54
N ASP A 622 -15.12 4.07 4.50
CA ASP A 622 -14.27 4.21 3.30
C ASP A 622 -13.63 2.86 2.89
N GLU A 623 -13.17 2.08 3.87
CA GLU A 623 -12.59 0.76 3.66
C GLU A 623 -13.64 -0.26 3.21
N ARG A 624 -14.85 -0.23 3.80
CA ARG A 624 -16.00 -1.03 3.35
C ARG A 624 -16.32 -0.76 1.89
N GLU A 625 -16.48 0.50 1.49
CA GLU A 625 -16.80 0.89 0.11
C GLU A 625 -15.71 0.47 -0.88
N THR A 626 -14.45 0.47 -0.43
CA THR A 626 -13.31 -0.03 -1.20
C THR A 626 -13.35 -1.54 -1.38
N ILE A 627 -13.63 -2.31 -0.31
CA ILE A 627 -13.72 -3.78 -0.40
C ILE A 627 -14.98 -4.23 -1.16
N GLU A 628 -16.11 -3.54 -1.01
CA GLU A 628 -17.32 -3.82 -1.81
C GLU A 628 -17.05 -3.56 -3.31
N SER A 629 -16.20 -2.58 -3.65
CA SER A 629 -15.71 -2.36 -5.03
C SER A 629 -14.71 -3.43 -5.49
N GLU A 630 -13.74 -3.83 -4.65
CA GLU A 630 -12.78 -4.89 -4.98
C GLU A 630 -13.48 -6.23 -5.26
N ILE A 631 -14.52 -6.58 -4.48
CA ILE A 631 -15.32 -7.80 -4.67
C ILE A 631 -16.17 -7.71 -5.93
N SER A 632 -16.94 -6.63 -6.12
CA SER A 632 -17.89 -6.52 -7.25
C SER A 632 -17.21 -6.57 -8.63
N LEU A 633 -15.95 -6.19 -8.72
CA LEU A 633 -15.13 -6.28 -9.94
C LEU A 633 -14.54 -7.68 -10.19
N THR A 634 -14.46 -8.53 -9.17
CA THR A 634 -13.67 -9.78 -9.23
C THR A 634 -14.47 -11.05 -8.98
N GLU A 635 -15.62 -10.97 -8.30
CA GLU A 635 -16.42 -12.13 -7.89
C GLU A 635 -16.82 -13.03 -9.07
N ALA A 636 -17.46 -12.48 -10.11
CA ALA A 636 -17.84 -13.24 -11.30
C ALA A 636 -16.63 -13.75 -12.10
N PRO A 637 -15.63 -12.93 -12.50
CA PRO A 637 -14.43 -13.42 -13.19
C PRO A 637 -13.66 -14.52 -12.44
N ILE A 638 -13.54 -14.43 -11.10
CA ILE A 638 -12.91 -15.46 -10.27
C ILE A 638 -13.77 -16.72 -10.19
N HIS A 639 -15.10 -16.59 -10.08
CA HIS A 639 -16.01 -17.73 -10.08
C HIS A 639 -16.01 -18.48 -11.42
N SER A 640 -16.11 -17.75 -12.54
CA SER A 640 -15.99 -18.29 -13.89
C SER A 640 -14.62 -18.96 -14.10
N TYR A 641 -13.54 -18.42 -13.53
CA TYR A 641 -12.20 -19.02 -13.60
C TYR A 641 -12.03 -20.27 -12.72
N LEU A 642 -12.58 -20.29 -11.50
CA LEU A 642 -12.63 -21.47 -10.65
C LEU A 642 -13.41 -22.60 -11.34
N THR A 643 -14.58 -22.29 -11.90
CA THR A 643 -15.41 -23.24 -12.66
C THR A 643 -14.65 -23.80 -13.87
N ALA A 644 -14.06 -22.94 -14.71
CA ALA A 644 -13.25 -23.36 -15.84
C ALA A 644 -12.05 -24.24 -15.42
N SER A 645 -11.39 -23.92 -14.31
CA SER A 645 -10.26 -24.70 -13.79
C SER A 645 -10.68 -26.09 -13.31
N LEU A 646 -11.85 -26.21 -12.69
CA LEU A 646 -12.45 -27.50 -12.29
C LEU A 646 -12.90 -28.33 -13.50
N LEU A 647 -13.41 -27.71 -14.57
CA LEU A 647 -13.74 -28.39 -15.81
C LEU A 647 -12.49 -28.99 -16.47
N VAL A 648 -11.39 -28.23 -16.58
CA VAL A 648 -10.12 -28.75 -17.12
C VAL A 648 -9.49 -29.82 -16.22
N GLN A 649 -9.64 -29.73 -14.89
CA GLN A 649 -9.26 -30.83 -13.99
C GLN A 649 -10.06 -32.12 -14.23
N ARG A 650 -11.38 -32.00 -14.40
CA ARG A 650 -12.24 -33.16 -14.71
C ARG A 650 -11.90 -33.74 -16.07
N GLU A 651 -11.65 -32.91 -17.07
CA GLU A 651 -11.23 -33.34 -18.40
C GLU A 651 -9.89 -34.09 -18.36
N ALA A 652 -8.88 -33.55 -17.67
CA ALA A 652 -7.58 -34.22 -17.50
C ALA A 652 -7.70 -35.56 -16.78
N ALA A 653 -8.57 -35.66 -15.77
CA ALA A 653 -8.85 -36.92 -15.07
C ALA A 653 -9.54 -37.96 -15.97
N MET A 654 -10.50 -37.55 -16.80
CA MET A 654 -11.16 -38.45 -17.77
C MET A 654 -10.21 -38.89 -18.90
N ALA A 655 -9.38 -37.96 -19.40
CA ALA A 655 -8.34 -38.29 -20.37
C ALA A 655 -7.32 -39.31 -19.81
N ALA A 656 -7.00 -39.22 -18.51
CA ALA A 656 -6.19 -40.22 -17.83
C ALA A 656 -6.91 -41.58 -17.70
N SER A 657 -8.18 -41.62 -17.30
CA SER A 657 -8.90 -42.91 -17.15
C SER A 657 -9.14 -43.62 -18.49
N VAL A 658 -9.37 -42.89 -19.58
CA VAL A 658 -9.48 -43.45 -20.95
C VAL A 658 -8.15 -44.04 -21.45
N LEU A 659 -7.01 -43.68 -20.84
CA LEU A 659 -5.71 -44.31 -21.10
C LEU A 659 -5.46 -45.54 -20.22
N GLU A 660 -6.08 -45.63 -19.03
CA GLU A 660 -5.94 -46.75 -18.09
C GLU A 660 -6.90 -47.93 -18.38
N GLU A 661 -8.12 -47.69 -18.85
CA GLU A 661 -9.12 -48.74 -19.10
C GLU A 661 -9.21 -49.21 -20.57
N GLU A 662 -9.34 -50.53 -20.80
CA GLU A 662 -9.64 -51.10 -22.13
C GLU A 662 -11.15 -51.02 -22.49
N VAL A 663 -11.83 -49.95 -22.09
CA VAL A 663 -13.24 -49.71 -22.41
C VAL A 663 -13.44 -49.48 -23.92
N SER A 664 -14.65 -49.81 -24.40
CA SER A 664 -15.07 -49.59 -25.80
C SER A 664 -15.02 -48.10 -26.14
N ARG A 665 -13.91 -47.68 -26.77
CA ARG A 665 -13.61 -46.26 -27.07
C ARG A 665 -14.78 -45.49 -27.63
N ALA A 666 -15.50 -46.06 -28.60
CA ALA A 666 -16.61 -45.38 -29.26
C ALA A 666 -17.71 -44.89 -28.30
N GLU A 667 -17.98 -45.63 -27.22
CA GLU A 667 -19.01 -45.25 -26.23
C GLU A 667 -18.48 -44.18 -25.27
N ALA A 668 -17.22 -44.30 -24.84
CA ALA A 668 -16.57 -43.30 -23.97
C ALA A 668 -16.27 -41.98 -24.70
N ASP A 669 -15.83 -42.05 -25.96
CA ASP A 669 -15.54 -40.90 -26.81
C ASP A 669 -16.82 -40.07 -27.08
N GLU A 670 -17.97 -40.73 -27.29
CA GLU A 670 -19.26 -40.06 -27.51
C GLU A 670 -19.80 -39.39 -26.23
N GLU A 671 -19.80 -40.08 -25.08
CA GLU A 671 -20.25 -39.48 -23.80
C GLU A 671 -19.33 -38.34 -23.33
N VAL A 672 -18.00 -38.47 -23.52
CA VAL A 672 -17.05 -37.39 -23.20
C VAL A 672 -17.19 -36.21 -24.16
N GLN A 673 -17.50 -36.42 -25.45
CA GLN A 673 -17.73 -35.32 -26.38
C GLN A 673 -19.05 -34.58 -26.12
N ASP A 674 -20.15 -35.27 -25.83
CA ASP A 674 -21.42 -34.61 -25.50
C ASP A 674 -21.33 -33.85 -24.17
N TRP A 675 -20.68 -34.43 -23.14
CA TRP A 675 -20.40 -33.73 -21.89
C TRP A 675 -19.49 -32.52 -22.09
N ARG A 676 -18.37 -32.67 -22.82
CA ARG A 676 -17.46 -31.56 -23.15
C ARG A 676 -18.25 -30.44 -23.82
N LYS A 677 -18.95 -30.75 -24.92
CA LYS A 677 -19.71 -29.78 -25.70
C LYS A 677 -20.69 -29.02 -24.80
N LYS A 678 -21.48 -29.73 -23.99
CA LYS A 678 -22.45 -29.09 -23.12
C LYS A 678 -21.80 -28.18 -22.07
N SER A 679 -20.73 -28.62 -21.40
CA SER A 679 -20.03 -27.78 -20.41
C SER A 679 -19.18 -26.67 -21.04
N VAL A 680 -18.80 -26.79 -22.32
CA VAL A 680 -18.27 -25.67 -23.13
C VAL A 680 -19.39 -24.67 -23.39
N GLU A 681 -20.56 -25.11 -23.87
CA GLU A 681 -21.70 -24.25 -24.17
C GLU A 681 -22.17 -23.49 -22.91
N GLU A 682 -22.35 -24.17 -21.77
CA GLU A 682 -22.72 -23.55 -20.48
C GLU A 682 -21.66 -22.53 -19.99
N LEU A 683 -20.36 -22.83 -20.12
CA LEU A 683 -19.28 -21.91 -19.73
C LEU A 683 -19.17 -20.71 -20.69
N VAL A 684 -19.31 -20.95 -22.00
CA VAL A 684 -19.20 -19.92 -23.04
C VAL A 684 -20.39 -18.97 -23.01
N GLU A 685 -21.61 -19.46 -22.76
CA GLU A 685 -22.80 -18.64 -22.50
C GLU A 685 -22.57 -17.74 -21.26
N THR A 686 -22.14 -18.32 -20.13
CA THR A 686 -21.78 -17.56 -18.91
C THR A 686 -20.71 -16.50 -19.17
N LEU A 687 -19.67 -16.81 -19.96
CA LEU A 687 -18.60 -15.87 -20.30
C LEU A 687 -19.06 -14.75 -21.25
N TYR A 688 -20.02 -15.02 -22.14
CA TYR A 688 -20.58 -13.98 -23.00
C TYR A 688 -21.50 -13.05 -22.19
N ASP A 689 -22.32 -13.59 -21.28
CA ASP A 689 -23.11 -12.79 -20.34
C ASP A 689 -22.20 -11.93 -19.44
N ASP A 690 -21.14 -12.51 -18.85
CA ASP A 690 -20.11 -11.79 -18.07
C ASP A 690 -19.49 -10.63 -18.89
N ILE A 691 -19.17 -10.87 -20.17
CA ILE A 691 -18.54 -9.88 -21.06
C ILE A 691 -19.53 -8.80 -21.51
N GLU A 692 -20.77 -9.15 -21.85
CA GLU A 692 -21.79 -8.19 -22.28
C GLU A 692 -22.21 -7.30 -21.10
N GLU A 693 -22.35 -7.85 -19.88
CA GLU A 693 -22.59 -7.03 -18.69
C GLU A 693 -21.37 -6.15 -18.34
N GLU A 694 -20.12 -6.63 -18.54
CA GLU A 694 -18.92 -5.79 -18.36
C GLU A 694 -18.85 -4.66 -19.41
N GLU A 695 -19.17 -4.93 -20.68
CA GLU A 695 -19.18 -3.91 -21.73
C GLU A 695 -20.35 -2.91 -21.56
N GLU A 696 -21.55 -3.34 -21.17
CA GLU A 696 -22.65 -2.43 -20.79
C GLU A 696 -22.26 -1.55 -19.59
N LYS A 697 -21.70 -2.14 -18.52
CA LYS A 697 -21.20 -1.38 -17.35
C LYS A 697 -20.15 -0.37 -17.78
N ARG A 698 -19.17 -0.76 -18.60
CA ARG A 698 -18.10 0.14 -19.10
C ARG A 698 -18.64 1.26 -20.00
N VAL A 699 -19.58 0.97 -20.90
CA VAL A 699 -20.23 2.01 -21.74
C VAL A 699 -20.95 3.00 -20.85
N LYS A 700 -21.76 2.50 -19.90
CA LYS A 700 -22.50 3.33 -18.96
C LYS A 700 -21.58 4.16 -18.05
N GLU A 701 -20.51 3.58 -17.50
CA GLU A 701 -19.51 4.32 -16.72
C GLU A 701 -18.79 5.38 -17.54
N ILE A 702 -18.54 5.13 -18.84
CA ILE A 702 -17.96 6.11 -19.75
C ILE A 702 -18.97 7.24 -20.04
N GLU A 703 -20.26 6.96 -20.12
CA GLU A 703 -21.31 7.98 -20.26
C GLU A 703 -21.51 8.79 -18.98
N ASP A 704 -21.69 8.12 -17.83
CA ASP A 704 -21.69 8.71 -16.48
C ASP A 704 -20.47 9.61 -16.25
N ARG A 705 -19.28 9.17 -16.69
CA ARG A 705 -18.04 9.94 -16.55
C ARG A 705 -18.01 11.12 -17.53
N LYS A 706 -18.43 10.95 -18.79
CA LYS A 706 -18.57 12.08 -19.74
C LYS A 706 -19.57 13.11 -19.24
N GLU A 707 -20.69 12.70 -18.63
CA GLU A 707 -21.68 13.63 -18.07
C GLU A 707 -21.11 14.37 -16.85
N LYS A 708 -20.38 13.67 -15.96
CA LYS A 708 -19.68 14.31 -14.83
C LYS A 708 -18.57 15.25 -15.30
N GLU A 709 -17.72 14.84 -16.24
CA GLU A 709 -16.67 15.65 -16.86
C GLU A 709 -17.26 16.87 -17.59
N ALA A 710 -18.38 16.72 -18.30
CA ALA A 710 -19.09 17.84 -18.95
C ALA A 710 -19.72 18.79 -17.92
N ALA A 711 -20.36 18.28 -16.86
CA ALA A 711 -20.95 19.10 -15.81
C ALA A 711 -19.90 19.80 -14.92
N GLU A 712 -18.70 19.25 -14.77
CA GLU A 712 -17.55 19.95 -14.16
C GLU A 712 -16.95 20.98 -15.12
N MET A 713 -16.86 20.67 -16.42
CA MET A 713 -16.41 21.61 -17.44
C MET A 713 -17.36 22.81 -17.58
N GLU A 714 -18.69 22.60 -17.51
CA GLU A 714 -19.70 23.67 -17.52
C GLU A 714 -19.63 24.54 -16.25
N LYS A 715 -19.43 23.94 -15.07
CA LYS A 715 -19.19 24.70 -13.82
C LYS A 715 -17.90 25.52 -13.91
N SER A 716 -16.83 24.95 -14.44
CA SER A 716 -15.56 25.64 -14.67
C SER A 716 -15.73 26.80 -15.68
N ASP A 717 -16.49 26.57 -16.75
CA ASP A 717 -16.85 27.58 -17.74
C ASP A 717 -17.66 28.73 -17.15
N PHE A 718 -18.63 28.43 -16.28
CA PHE A 718 -19.37 29.43 -15.52
C PHE A 718 -18.46 30.21 -14.55
N TYR A 719 -17.58 29.54 -13.81
CA TYR A 719 -16.72 30.18 -12.81
C TYR A 719 -15.67 31.13 -13.42
N TRP A 720 -15.09 30.83 -14.60
CA TRP A 720 -14.19 31.79 -15.24
C TRP A 720 -14.96 33.00 -15.80
N ARG A 721 -16.17 32.81 -16.36
CA ARG A 721 -17.03 33.92 -16.82
C ARG A 721 -17.41 34.86 -15.68
N LEU A 722 -17.71 34.29 -14.51
CA LEU A 722 -17.96 35.05 -13.30
C LEU A 722 -16.73 35.85 -12.85
N GLY A 723 -15.55 35.24 -12.86
CA GLY A 723 -14.28 35.91 -12.56
C GLY A 723 -13.96 37.07 -13.52
N LEU A 724 -14.06 36.83 -14.83
CA LEU A 724 -13.90 37.88 -15.85
C LEU A 724 -14.94 39.00 -15.67
N GLY A 725 -16.19 38.67 -15.33
CA GLY A 725 -17.22 39.65 -15.02
C GLY A 725 -16.90 40.54 -13.81
N VAL A 726 -16.11 40.05 -12.86
CA VAL A 726 -15.59 40.84 -11.72
C VAL A 726 -14.45 41.75 -12.14
N ASP A 727 -13.51 41.28 -12.97
CA ASP A 727 -12.41 42.11 -13.49
C ASP A 727 -12.95 43.26 -14.37
N ILE A 728 -13.89 42.96 -15.28
CA ILE A 728 -14.60 43.97 -16.08
C ILE A 728 -15.36 44.94 -15.17
N ALA A 729 -15.93 44.48 -14.05
CA ALA A 729 -16.65 45.35 -13.12
C ALA A 729 -15.75 46.40 -12.45
N PHE A 730 -14.57 45.99 -11.96
CA PHE A 730 -13.59 46.92 -11.40
C PHE A 730 -13.01 47.86 -12.47
N ALA A 731 -12.70 47.32 -13.65
CA ALA A 731 -12.23 48.11 -14.80
C ALA A 731 -13.24 49.21 -15.18
N VAL A 732 -14.53 48.87 -15.31
CA VAL A 732 -15.61 49.85 -15.57
C VAL A 732 -15.80 50.84 -14.42
N ALA A 733 -15.67 50.41 -13.16
CA ALA A 733 -15.76 51.31 -12.01
C ALA A 733 -14.64 52.36 -11.96
N ALA A 734 -13.41 51.99 -12.36
CA ALA A 734 -12.27 52.90 -12.52
C ALA A 734 -12.37 53.80 -13.77
N ALA A 735 -12.98 53.28 -14.84
CA ALA A 735 -13.16 53.96 -16.10
C ALA A 735 -14.25 55.06 -16.07
N ILE A 736 -15.27 54.94 -15.21
CA ILE A 736 -16.35 55.95 -15.13
C ILE A 736 -15.71 57.34 -14.87
N PRO A 737 -15.87 58.30 -15.80
CA PRO A 737 -15.03 59.47 -15.81
C PRO A 737 -15.41 60.50 -14.73
N SER A 738 -14.47 61.39 -14.43
CA SER A 738 -14.68 62.48 -13.49
C SER A 738 -15.80 63.45 -13.96
N PRO A 739 -16.39 64.27 -13.08
CA PRO A 739 -17.58 65.08 -13.40
C PRO A 739 -17.43 66.15 -14.50
N GLY A 740 -16.25 66.31 -15.09
CA GLY A 740 -16.00 67.21 -16.23
C GLY A 740 -16.09 66.57 -17.61
N ALA A 741 -16.29 65.24 -17.70
CA ALA A 741 -16.34 64.55 -18.99
C ALA A 741 -17.70 64.70 -19.72
N PRO A 742 -17.73 64.53 -21.06
CA PRO A 742 -18.96 64.61 -21.84
C PRO A 742 -20.06 63.66 -21.34
N LEU A 743 -21.29 64.19 -21.25
CA LEU A 743 -22.46 63.47 -20.72
C LEU A 743 -22.71 62.13 -21.44
N ALA A 744 -22.52 62.08 -22.76
CA ALA A 744 -22.67 60.86 -23.56
C ALA A 744 -21.70 59.74 -23.13
N ALA A 745 -20.41 60.05 -22.98
CA ALA A 745 -19.41 59.09 -22.54
C ALA A 745 -19.73 58.57 -21.13
N ALA A 746 -20.04 59.47 -20.19
CA ALA A 746 -20.39 59.09 -18.82
C ALA A 746 -21.66 58.21 -18.75
N LEU A 747 -22.66 58.47 -19.59
CA LEU A 747 -23.86 57.63 -19.71
C LEU A 747 -23.58 56.24 -20.30
N ILE A 748 -22.64 56.11 -21.24
CA ILE A 748 -22.21 54.79 -21.76
C ILE A 748 -21.53 53.98 -20.66
N TRP A 749 -20.54 54.55 -19.97
CA TRP A 749 -19.87 53.86 -18.85
C TRP A 749 -20.86 53.47 -17.74
N ALA A 750 -21.82 54.35 -17.42
CA ALA A 750 -22.91 54.02 -16.50
C ALA A 750 -23.84 52.89 -17.00
N ARG A 751 -24.10 52.80 -18.31
CA ARG A 751 -24.88 51.72 -18.93
C ARG A 751 -24.18 50.36 -18.82
N GLN A 752 -22.86 50.32 -19.05
CA GLN A 752 -22.08 49.09 -18.89
C GLN A 752 -21.98 48.67 -17.43
N GLY A 753 -21.72 49.61 -16.51
CA GLY A 753 -21.73 49.35 -15.06
C GLY A 753 -23.05 48.73 -14.59
N LEU A 754 -24.19 49.27 -15.02
CA LEU A 754 -25.51 48.71 -14.72
C LEU A 754 -25.75 47.31 -15.32
N ARG A 755 -25.14 46.97 -16.46
CA ARG A 755 -25.24 45.63 -17.07
C ARG A 755 -24.44 44.61 -16.29
N ILE A 756 -23.17 44.92 -16.01
CA ILE A 756 -22.27 44.04 -15.24
C ILE A 756 -22.79 43.89 -13.80
N GLY A 757 -23.24 44.98 -13.18
CA GLY A 757 -23.91 44.95 -11.89
C GLY A 757 -25.12 44.02 -11.86
N ARG A 758 -25.95 43.98 -12.92
CA ARG A 758 -27.07 43.01 -13.03
C ARG A 758 -26.58 41.57 -13.18
N PHE A 759 -25.52 41.32 -13.94
CA PHE A 759 -24.92 39.99 -14.09
C PHE A 759 -24.40 39.45 -12.75
N LEU A 760 -23.62 40.25 -12.01
CA LEU A 760 -23.10 39.87 -10.69
C LEU A 760 -24.24 39.67 -9.67
N HIS A 761 -25.26 40.54 -9.64
CA HIS A 761 -26.43 40.35 -8.78
C HIS A 761 -27.30 39.13 -9.17
N LYS A 762 -27.38 38.78 -10.47
CA LYS A 762 -28.08 37.59 -10.97
C LYS A 762 -27.39 36.33 -10.44
N ALA A 763 -26.07 36.22 -10.57
CA ALA A 763 -25.28 35.11 -10.04
C ALA A 763 -25.39 35.00 -8.50
N ILE A 764 -25.26 36.12 -7.76
CA ILE A 764 -25.46 36.14 -6.29
C ILE A 764 -26.85 35.60 -5.93
N ARG A 765 -27.91 36.03 -6.62
CA ARG A 765 -29.30 35.67 -6.30
C ARG A 765 -29.61 34.20 -6.62
N LEU A 766 -28.95 33.61 -7.62
CA LEU A 766 -29.10 32.20 -7.98
C LEU A 766 -28.27 31.26 -7.08
N GLY A 767 -27.34 31.81 -6.28
CA GLY A 767 -26.47 31.02 -5.40
C GLY A 767 -25.30 30.36 -6.13
N GLU A 768 -25.07 30.71 -7.39
CA GLU A 768 -24.08 30.09 -8.29
C GLU A 768 -22.64 30.56 -8.03
N VAL A 769 -22.45 31.54 -7.14
CA VAL A 769 -21.16 32.18 -6.84
C VAL A 769 -20.34 31.33 -5.84
N PRO A 770 -19.12 30.88 -6.20
CA PRO A 770 -18.22 30.20 -5.26
C PRO A 770 -17.92 31.04 -4.03
N SER A 771 -17.81 30.39 -2.87
CA SER A 771 -17.51 31.05 -1.58
C SER A 771 -16.24 31.92 -1.63
N ALA A 772 -15.22 31.50 -2.39
CA ALA A 772 -13.99 32.27 -2.62
C ALA A 772 -14.24 33.58 -3.37
N LEU A 773 -15.07 33.58 -4.41
CA LEU A 773 -15.38 34.76 -5.23
C LEU A 773 -16.47 35.65 -4.63
N PHE A 774 -17.27 35.14 -3.69
CA PHE A 774 -18.44 35.84 -3.15
C PHE A 774 -18.12 37.22 -2.55
N ALA A 775 -16.96 37.36 -1.89
CA ALA A 775 -16.50 38.64 -1.36
C ALA A 775 -16.17 39.65 -2.48
N GLU A 776 -15.52 39.20 -3.56
CA GLU A 776 -15.08 40.03 -4.68
C GLU A 776 -16.25 40.44 -5.57
N VAL A 777 -17.12 39.49 -5.94
CA VAL A 777 -18.37 39.72 -6.68
C VAL A 777 -19.23 40.76 -5.96
N ARG A 778 -19.36 40.64 -4.62
CA ARG A 778 -20.13 41.59 -3.81
C ARG A 778 -19.45 42.96 -3.70
N LYS A 779 -18.13 43.01 -3.56
CA LYS A 779 -17.34 44.26 -3.55
C LYS A 779 -17.53 45.00 -4.89
N ALA A 780 -17.25 44.36 -6.01
CA ALA A 780 -17.35 44.93 -7.35
C ALA A 780 -18.76 45.46 -7.66
N ALA A 781 -19.80 44.68 -7.32
CA ALA A 781 -21.19 45.11 -7.44
C ALA A 781 -21.50 46.37 -6.60
N SER A 782 -20.97 46.45 -5.37
CA SER A 782 -21.17 47.61 -4.49
C SER A 782 -20.39 48.86 -4.93
N GLU A 783 -19.20 48.70 -5.51
CA GLU A 783 -18.40 49.81 -6.02
C GLU A 783 -19.04 50.42 -7.27
N ILE A 784 -19.53 49.58 -8.20
CA ILE A 784 -20.36 50.01 -9.33
C ILE A 784 -21.57 50.83 -8.84
N ASP A 785 -22.37 50.31 -7.90
CA ASP A 785 -23.59 50.98 -7.46
C ASP A 785 -23.29 52.29 -6.69
N THR A 786 -22.15 52.34 -5.98
CA THR A 786 -21.62 53.55 -5.32
C THR A 786 -21.21 54.61 -6.34
N VAL A 787 -20.44 54.24 -7.38
CA VAL A 787 -20.00 55.18 -8.43
C VAL A 787 -21.21 55.70 -9.23
N LEU A 788 -22.14 54.82 -9.62
CA LEU A 788 -23.39 55.19 -10.29
C LEU A 788 -24.24 56.15 -9.45
N THR A 789 -24.29 55.96 -8.13
CA THR A 789 -25.05 56.84 -7.22
C THR A 789 -24.36 58.19 -7.01
N ASN A 790 -23.03 58.20 -6.87
CA ASN A 790 -22.22 59.43 -6.83
C ASN A 790 -22.26 60.22 -8.15
N TRP A 791 -22.58 59.56 -9.27
CA TRP A 791 -22.81 60.22 -10.55
C TRP A 791 -24.21 60.85 -10.63
N LYS A 792 -25.27 60.10 -10.26
CA LYS A 792 -26.68 60.59 -10.26
C LYS A 792 -26.87 61.89 -9.47
N THR A 793 -26.17 62.09 -8.37
CA THR A 793 -26.29 63.30 -7.54
C THR A 793 -25.73 64.57 -8.20
N LYS A 794 -24.83 64.42 -9.18
CA LYS A 794 -24.12 65.52 -9.87
C LYS A 794 -24.75 65.93 -11.22
N VAL A 795 -25.86 65.31 -11.62
CA VAL A 795 -26.72 65.79 -12.71
C VAL A 795 -27.18 67.23 -12.39
N PRO A 796 -27.16 68.18 -13.35
CA PRO A 796 -27.63 69.54 -13.13
C PRO A 796 -29.06 69.58 -12.58
N GLU A 797 -29.30 70.48 -11.63
CA GLU A 797 -30.48 70.44 -10.76
C GLU A 797 -31.81 70.42 -11.51
N ALA A 798 -31.93 71.21 -12.60
CA ALA A 798 -33.10 71.25 -13.48
C ALA A 798 -33.48 69.90 -14.12
N PHE A 799 -32.56 68.94 -14.19
CA PHE A 799 -32.80 67.59 -14.72
C PHE A 799 -32.79 66.50 -13.64
N ARG A 800 -32.37 66.81 -12.39
CA ARG A 800 -32.18 65.79 -11.33
C ARG A 800 -33.48 65.05 -10.99
N ASP A 801 -34.59 65.77 -10.86
CA ASP A 801 -35.90 65.18 -10.54
C ASP A 801 -36.49 64.39 -11.73
N TRP A 802 -36.14 64.77 -12.96
CA TRP A 802 -36.55 64.04 -14.16
C TRP A 802 -35.73 62.77 -14.35
N VAL A 803 -34.39 62.84 -14.26
CA VAL A 803 -33.49 61.69 -14.40
C VAL A 803 -33.68 60.66 -13.29
N SER A 804 -33.92 61.09 -12.04
CA SER A 804 -34.12 60.16 -10.91
C SER A 804 -35.42 59.33 -11.00
N GLN A 805 -36.42 59.80 -11.76
CA GLN A 805 -37.71 59.12 -11.95
C GLN A 805 -37.78 58.27 -13.23
N LYS A 806 -36.67 58.10 -13.96
CA LYS A 806 -36.61 57.42 -15.27
C LYS A 806 -35.51 56.37 -15.28
N SER A 807 -35.75 55.27 -16.01
CA SER A 807 -34.65 54.33 -16.31
C SER A 807 -33.63 55.02 -17.22
N PRO A 808 -32.34 54.59 -17.25
CA PRO A 808 -31.36 55.19 -18.15
C PRO A 808 -31.78 55.13 -19.62
N GLN A 809 -32.50 54.08 -20.04
CA GLN A 809 -33.08 54.01 -21.37
C GLN A 809 -34.15 55.09 -21.55
N GLN A 810 -35.07 55.28 -20.60
CA GLN A 810 -36.06 56.38 -20.65
C GLN A 810 -35.44 57.79 -20.57
N VAL A 811 -34.21 57.93 -20.06
CA VAL A 811 -33.43 59.17 -20.10
C VAL A 811 -32.81 59.37 -21.48
N PHE A 812 -32.23 58.33 -22.09
CA PHE A 812 -31.81 58.35 -23.51
C PHE A 812 -33.00 58.62 -24.42
N ASP A 813 -34.01 57.74 -24.44
CA ASP A 813 -35.29 57.89 -25.16
C ASP A 813 -36.00 59.22 -24.90
N GLY A 814 -35.66 59.91 -23.81
CA GLY A 814 -36.19 61.20 -23.40
C GLY A 814 -35.36 62.39 -23.89
N LEU A 815 -34.03 62.29 -23.87
CA LEU A 815 -33.11 63.24 -24.51
C LEU A 815 -33.23 63.15 -26.04
N ASP A 816 -33.28 61.93 -26.57
CA ASP A 816 -33.61 61.62 -27.95
C ASP A 816 -34.98 62.21 -28.29
N LYS A 817 -36.01 62.10 -27.45
CA LYS A 817 -37.31 62.78 -27.69
C LYS A 817 -37.29 64.31 -27.52
N MET A 818 -36.29 64.89 -26.87
CA MET A 818 -36.07 66.34 -26.90
C MET A 818 -35.34 66.77 -28.17
N HIS A 819 -34.42 65.93 -28.68
CA HIS A 819 -33.68 66.16 -29.92
C HIS A 819 -34.55 65.90 -31.16
N GLU A 820 -35.28 64.78 -31.20
CA GLU A 820 -36.40 64.52 -32.09
C GLU A 820 -37.43 65.64 -32.01
N LYS A 821 -37.79 66.18 -30.83
CA LYS A 821 -38.70 67.35 -30.82
C LYS A 821 -38.13 68.54 -31.58
N PHE A 822 -36.84 68.81 -31.43
CA PHE A 822 -36.13 69.83 -32.21
C PHE A 822 -36.09 69.52 -33.72
N GLU A 823 -36.00 68.25 -34.11
CA GLU A 823 -36.00 67.79 -35.51
C GLU A 823 -37.43 67.63 -36.11
N VAL A 824 -38.46 67.39 -35.29
CA VAL A 824 -39.85 67.07 -35.68
C VAL A 824 -40.75 68.31 -35.63
N GLU A 825 -40.43 69.31 -34.79
CA GLU A 825 -40.91 70.68 -35.05
C GLU A 825 -40.36 71.22 -36.39
N ASN A 826 -39.30 70.60 -36.94
CA ASN A 826 -38.79 70.84 -38.29
C ASN A 826 -39.25 69.81 -39.36
N ARG A 827 -39.87 68.67 -39.00
CA ARG A 827 -40.23 67.58 -39.93
C ARG A 827 -41.52 66.85 -39.52
N ASN A 828 -42.46 66.80 -40.47
CA ASN A 828 -43.79 66.16 -40.44
C ASN A 828 -44.85 66.91 -39.59
N VAL A 829 -45.94 67.47 -40.13
CA VAL A 829 -46.46 67.45 -41.53
C VAL A 829 -46.72 66.04 -42.09
N ASN A 830 -47.92 65.51 -41.78
CA ASN A 830 -48.63 64.37 -42.40
C ASN A 830 -48.33 62.91 -41.92
N GLY A 831 -49.41 62.15 -41.62
CA GLY A 831 -49.46 60.67 -41.67
C GLY A 831 -50.00 59.93 -40.42
N GLN A 832 -51.02 59.07 -40.55
CA GLN A 832 -51.63 58.25 -39.46
C GLN A 832 -52.16 56.85 -39.93
N ALA A 833 -52.62 56.01 -38.97
CA ALA A 833 -53.51 54.79 -39.06
C ALA A 833 -52.86 53.38 -39.33
N VAL A 834 -53.50 52.19 -39.11
CA VAL A 834 -54.29 51.54 -37.98
C VAL A 834 -54.88 50.18 -38.49
N SER A 835 -55.18 49.06 -37.78
CA SER A 835 -54.67 48.33 -36.57
C SER A 835 -55.44 46.97 -36.36
N ARG A 836 -54.94 46.06 -35.48
CA ARG A 836 -55.60 44.91 -34.74
C ARG A 836 -55.58 43.43 -35.30
N PRO A 837 -55.54 42.38 -34.41
CA PRO A 837 -55.63 40.92 -34.70
C PRO A 837 -56.60 40.04 -33.80
N GLY A 838 -56.58 38.68 -33.89
CA GLY A 838 -57.20 37.62 -33.00
C GLY A 838 -57.19 36.17 -33.59
N LEU A 839 -57.64 35.01 -33.03
CA LEU A 839 -58.00 34.48 -31.67
C LEU A 839 -58.39 32.93 -31.70
N GLU A 840 -58.11 32.13 -30.64
CA GLU A 840 -58.74 30.83 -30.15
C GLU A 840 -58.76 29.55 -31.09
N ASP A 841 -59.10 28.24 -30.82
CA ASP A 841 -59.59 27.33 -29.70
C ASP A 841 -59.55 25.80 -30.12
N LYS A 842 -59.86 24.65 -29.42
CA LYS A 842 -59.97 24.10 -28.01
C LYS A 842 -60.17 22.51 -27.94
N ASP A 843 -60.06 21.89 -26.74
CA ASP A 843 -60.76 20.69 -26.11
C ASP A 843 -60.67 19.13 -26.45
N ALA A 844 -60.14 18.32 -25.48
CA ALA A 844 -60.72 17.27 -24.55
C ALA A 844 -61.36 15.85 -24.86
N LEU A 845 -61.29 14.92 -23.84
CA LEU A 845 -62.13 13.72 -23.43
C LEU A 845 -61.58 12.23 -23.45
N SER A 846 -62.29 11.22 -22.84
CA SER A 846 -61.69 9.97 -22.22
C SER A 846 -62.60 8.74 -21.81
N LEU A 847 -61.99 7.55 -21.49
CA LEU A 847 -62.46 6.34 -20.67
C LEU A 847 -63.43 5.26 -21.31
N PRO A 848 -63.83 4.05 -20.71
CA PRO A 848 -63.41 3.18 -19.54
C PRO A 848 -63.44 1.57 -19.63
N VAL A 849 -62.74 0.85 -18.70
CA VAL A 849 -63.05 -0.41 -17.85
C VAL A 849 -63.63 -1.79 -18.36
N GLN A 850 -63.05 -2.97 -17.94
CA GLN A 850 -63.70 -4.22 -17.36
C GLN A 850 -62.74 -5.41 -16.91
N LYS A 851 -63.23 -6.58 -16.38
CA LYS A 851 -62.46 -7.66 -15.64
C LYS A 851 -63.09 -9.14 -15.65
N PRO A 852 -62.69 -10.17 -14.82
CA PRO A 852 -62.08 -11.50 -15.18
C PRO A 852 -62.95 -12.81 -15.00
N PRO A 853 -62.41 -14.05 -15.24
CA PRO A 853 -62.30 -15.10 -14.16
C PRO A 853 -61.13 -16.16 -14.29
N VAL A 854 -61.06 -17.18 -13.40
CA VAL A 854 -59.94 -18.16 -13.05
C VAL A 854 -60.55 -19.41 -12.29
N PRO A 855 -59.97 -20.64 -12.01
CA PRO A 855 -58.71 -21.40 -12.32
C PRO A 855 -58.89 -22.89 -12.83
N LYS A 856 -57.81 -23.73 -12.95
CA LYS A 856 -57.76 -25.22 -12.67
C LYS A 856 -56.33 -25.86 -12.69
N SER A 857 -56.16 -27.09 -12.16
CA SER A 857 -54.93 -27.93 -12.02
C SER A 857 -55.28 -29.43 -11.79
N PRO A 858 -54.37 -30.42 -11.53
CA PRO A 858 -52.90 -30.52 -11.67
C PRO A 858 -52.54 -31.46 -12.88
N PRO A 859 -51.78 -32.61 -12.90
CA PRO A 859 -51.13 -33.51 -11.89
C PRO A 859 -49.58 -33.63 -12.04
N ALA A 860 -48.93 -34.75 -11.64
CA ALA A 860 -47.46 -34.93 -11.60
C ALA A 860 -46.93 -36.39 -11.77
N LYS A 861 -45.69 -36.56 -12.28
CA LYS A 861 -44.60 -37.51 -11.85
C LYS A 861 -43.55 -37.84 -12.94
N ARG A 862 -42.26 -37.60 -12.64
CA ARG A 862 -41.17 -38.62 -12.57
C ARG A 862 -39.89 -37.98 -12.02
N ILE A 863 -39.04 -38.78 -11.38
CA ILE A 863 -37.77 -38.37 -10.75
C ILE A 863 -36.66 -39.17 -11.43
N LEU A 864 -35.80 -38.50 -12.22
CA LEU A 864 -34.48 -38.99 -12.69
C LEU A 864 -33.71 -37.96 -13.57
N GLN A 865 -34.06 -36.65 -13.50
CA GLN A 865 -33.47 -35.59 -14.32
C GLN A 865 -33.21 -34.32 -13.49
N LYS A 866 -32.48 -34.46 -12.36
CA LYS A 866 -32.06 -33.30 -11.57
C LYS A 866 -31.03 -32.48 -12.35
N SER A 867 -31.18 -31.15 -12.34
CA SER A 867 -30.17 -30.22 -12.87
C SER A 867 -29.05 -29.97 -11.85
N ILE A 868 -27.98 -29.28 -12.28
CA ILE A 868 -26.93 -28.81 -11.34
C ILE A 868 -27.53 -27.88 -10.28
N GLY A 869 -28.50 -27.03 -10.64
CA GLY A 869 -29.22 -26.20 -9.67
C GLY A 869 -29.99 -27.01 -8.62
N GLU A 870 -30.72 -28.06 -9.04
CA GLU A 870 -31.43 -28.95 -8.10
C GLU A 870 -30.49 -29.83 -7.24
N LEU A 871 -29.23 -29.98 -7.64
CA LEU A 871 -28.17 -30.62 -6.85
C LEU A 871 -27.50 -29.65 -5.87
N MET A 872 -27.39 -28.37 -6.22
CA MET A 872 -26.97 -27.34 -5.27
C MET A 872 -28.03 -27.08 -4.20
N GLU A 873 -29.31 -27.02 -4.58
CA GLU A 873 -30.43 -26.93 -3.63
C GLU A 873 -30.48 -28.17 -2.70
N ASP A 874 -30.20 -29.38 -3.19
CA ASP A 874 -30.05 -30.58 -2.34
C ASP A 874 -28.86 -30.48 -1.37
N LEU A 875 -27.73 -29.87 -1.79
CA LEU A 875 -26.53 -29.68 -0.96
C LEU A 875 -26.74 -28.63 0.14
N GLU A 876 -27.43 -27.53 -0.17
CA GLU A 876 -27.79 -26.48 0.80
C GLU A 876 -28.79 -26.99 1.86
N ASN A 877 -29.58 -28.02 1.55
CA ASN A 877 -30.51 -28.66 2.48
C ASN A 877 -29.87 -29.75 3.38
N ILE A 878 -28.55 -29.94 3.36
CA ILE A 878 -27.87 -30.89 4.27
C ILE A 878 -27.72 -30.26 5.66
N SER A 879 -28.68 -30.54 6.55
CA SER A 879 -28.65 -30.05 7.93
C SER A 879 -27.49 -30.65 8.74
N VAL A 880 -26.51 -29.82 9.09
CA VAL A 880 -25.61 -30.08 10.23
C VAL A 880 -26.40 -29.86 11.52
N PRO A 881 -26.34 -30.78 12.52
CA PRO A 881 -27.10 -30.63 13.76
C PRO A 881 -26.34 -29.77 14.78
N ASP A 882 -26.88 -28.58 15.07
CA ASP A 882 -26.51 -27.73 16.21
C ASP A 882 -27.72 -27.54 17.14
N ASP A 883 -27.49 -27.46 18.45
CA ASP A 883 -28.54 -27.29 19.46
C ASP A 883 -28.99 -25.81 19.59
N GLU A 884 -30.31 -25.63 19.71
CA GLU A 884 -31.04 -24.36 19.97
C GLU A 884 -30.79 -23.78 21.41
N PRO A 885 -31.23 -22.55 21.81
CA PRO A 885 -32.42 -21.81 21.30
C PRO A 885 -32.38 -20.26 21.21
N GLY A 886 -33.39 -19.68 20.55
CA GLY A 886 -33.91 -18.31 20.74
C GLY A 886 -33.36 -17.24 19.78
N ASP A 887 -34.15 -16.31 19.24
CA ASP A 887 -35.59 -16.01 19.43
C ASP A 887 -36.26 -15.53 18.12
N ALA A 888 -37.58 -15.36 18.10
CA ALA A 888 -38.38 -15.48 16.87
C ALA A 888 -38.81 -14.20 16.11
N GLU A 889 -39.17 -14.42 14.83
CA GLU A 889 -40.07 -13.64 13.93
C GLU A 889 -39.74 -12.17 13.54
N LEU A 890 -39.48 -11.96 12.25
CA LEU A 890 -40.30 -11.07 11.40
C LEU A 890 -39.99 -11.27 9.89
N THR A 891 -40.75 -12.13 9.19
CA THR A 891 -40.59 -12.36 7.75
C THR A 891 -41.65 -11.62 6.91
N MET A 892 -41.20 -10.77 5.97
CA MET A 892 -42.06 -10.11 4.99
C MET A 892 -41.58 -10.40 3.55
N PRO A 893 -42.33 -11.16 2.73
CA PRO A 893 -41.92 -11.44 1.35
C PRO A 893 -41.89 -10.19 0.46
N VAL A 894 -40.74 -9.92 -0.16
CA VAL A 894 -40.50 -8.81 -1.11
C VAL A 894 -41.41 -8.89 -2.35
N SER A 895 -42.01 -10.05 -2.62
CA SER A 895 -42.97 -10.29 -3.71
C SER A 895 -44.25 -9.42 -3.66
N LYS A 896 -44.48 -8.64 -2.58
CA LYS A 896 -45.52 -7.59 -2.52
C LYS A 896 -45.06 -6.19 -2.97
N LEU A 897 -43.77 -5.91 -3.09
CA LEU A 897 -43.25 -4.60 -3.53
C LEU A 897 -43.06 -4.51 -5.05
N LEU A 898 -42.60 -5.59 -5.70
CA LEU A 898 -42.26 -5.62 -7.14
C LEU A 898 -43.47 -5.81 -8.07
N ARG A 899 -44.61 -5.15 -7.79
CA ARG A 899 -45.81 -5.14 -8.68
C ARG A 899 -46.34 -3.74 -8.96
N LYS A 900 -45.45 -2.76 -9.13
CA LYS A 900 -45.84 -1.38 -9.44
C LYS A 900 -44.89 -0.58 -10.36
N LEU A 901 -44.02 -1.27 -11.11
CA LEU A 901 -43.04 -0.65 -12.03
C LEU A 901 -43.05 -1.27 -13.45
N ASP A 902 -44.19 -1.80 -13.89
CA ASP A 902 -44.45 -2.06 -15.31
C ASP A 902 -45.75 -1.38 -15.74
N ARG A 903 -45.67 -0.61 -16.85
CA ARG A 903 -46.67 0.21 -17.58
C ARG A 903 -46.42 1.73 -17.58
N ILE A 904 -45.33 2.15 -18.20
CA ILE A 904 -45.32 3.38 -19.02
C ILE A 904 -44.80 3.00 -20.41
N LYS A 905 -45.67 3.02 -21.42
CA LYS A 905 -45.24 2.98 -22.83
C LYS A 905 -45.11 4.42 -23.33
N VAL A 906 -43.89 4.86 -23.53
CA VAL A 906 -43.61 6.05 -24.36
C VAL A 906 -43.75 5.63 -25.83
N PRO A 907 -44.47 6.37 -26.69
CA PRO A 907 -44.51 6.08 -28.11
C PRO A 907 -43.15 6.42 -28.74
N ALA A 908 -42.62 5.52 -29.57
CA ALA A 908 -41.48 5.83 -30.41
C ALA A 908 -41.89 6.80 -31.52
N SER A 909 -41.02 7.77 -31.80
CA SER A 909 -41.04 8.63 -32.99
C SER A 909 -39.67 8.55 -33.64
N ASP A 910 -39.65 8.34 -34.97
CA ASP A 910 -38.43 8.00 -35.70
C ASP A 910 -37.30 9.04 -35.58
N PRO A 911 -36.03 8.64 -35.66
CA PRO A 911 -34.89 9.55 -35.56
C PRO A 911 -34.83 10.48 -36.78
N GLY A 912 -35.22 11.74 -36.57
CA GLY A 912 -35.03 12.81 -37.55
C GLY A 912 -33.54 13.17 -37.71
N ASP A 913 -33.06 13.15 -38.95
CA ASP A 913 -31.67 13.42 -39.33
C ASP A 913 -31.17 14.82 -38.89
N PRO A 914 -30.15 14.91 -38.00
CA PRO A 914 -29.62 16.17 -37.50
C PRO A 914 -28.50 16.78 -38.39
N SER A 915 -28.50 16.52 -39.70
CA SER A 915 -27.42 16.97 -40.62
C SER A 915 -27.78 18.12 -41.58
N SER A 916 -28.66 19.05 -41.18
CA SER A 916 -28.79 20.37 -41.85
C SER A 916 -29.17 21.51 -40.89
N LEU A 917 -29.00 22.77 -41.34
CA LEU A 917 -29.32 24.04 -40.64
C LEU A 917 -28.32 24.63 -39.62
N ILE A 918 -27.01 24.40 -39.78
CA ILE A 918 -26.00 25.39 -39.36
C ILE A 918 -25.08 25.69 -40.56
N GLY A 919 -25.44 26.69 -41.37
CA GLY A 919 -24.75 26.89 -42.65
C GLY A 919 -25.08 28.14 -43.48
N ALA A 920 -25.46 29.28 -42.89
CA ALA A 920 -25.67 30.54 -43.64
C ALA A 920 -25.65 31.83 -42.77
N ALA A 921 -24.70 31.97 -41.82
CA ALA A 921 -24.68 33.16 -40.93
C ALA A 921 -23.28 33.62 -40.45
N SER A 922 -22.19 33.18 -41.09
CA SER A 922 -20.81 33.51 -40.66
C SER A 922 -19.88 33.80 -41.83
N ALA A 923 -20.18 34.88 -42.57
CA ALA A 923 -19.30 35.49 -43.54
C ALA A 923 -19.39 37.02 -43.44
N MET A 924 -18.28 37.72 -43.67
CA MET A 924 -18.12 39.19 -43.53
C MET A 924 -18.11 39.76 -42.10
N LEU A 925 -17.25 39.19 -41.25
CA LEU A 925 -16.44 39.99 -40.32
C LEU A 925 -14.96 39.59 -40.50
N PRO A 926 -13.99 40.51 -40.36
CA PRO A 926 -12.57 40.16 -40.41
C PRO A 926 -12.14 39.40 -39.15
N ASP A 927 -11.29 38.38 -39.30
CA ASP A 927 -10.77 37.58 -38.20
C ASP A 927 -9.92 38.42 -37.22
N ARG A 928 -10.54 38.87 -36.12
CA ARG A 928 -9.80 39.33 -34.94
C ARG A 928 -9.11 38.11 -34.31
N VAL A 929 -7.79 38.15 -34.21
CA VAL A 929 -7.00 37.11 -33.52
C VAL A 929 -7.45 37.03 -32.06
N ARG A 930 -8.06 35.90 -31.68
CA ARG A 930 -8.57 35.69 -30.32
C ARG A 930 -7.42 35.73 -29.31
N ARG A 931 -7.44 36.75 -28.44
CA ARG A 931 -6.52 36.91 -27.31
C ARG A 931 -6.86 35.88 -26.23
N SER A 932 -5.86 35.42 -25.46
CA SER A 932 -6.12 34.51 -24.34
C SER A 932 -6.88 35.20 -23.21
N VAL A 933 -7.78 34.49 -22.54
CA VAL A 933 -8.61 35.06 -21.46
C VAL A 933 -7.74 35.57 -20.32
N ASP A 934 -6.66 34.88 -19.96
CA ASP A 934 -5.75 35.32 -18.90
C ASP A 934 -5.04 36.64 -19.21
N ALA A 935 -4.66 36.88 -20.48
CA ALA A 935 -4.09 38.16 -20.91
C ALA A 935 -5.12 39.29 -20.84
N ILE A 936 -6.37 39.01 -21.27
CA ILE A 936 -7.48 39.96 -21.12
C ILE A 936 -7.73 40.29 -19.64
N ARG A 937 -7.73 39.28 -18.75
CA ARG A 937 -7.92 39.49 -17.30
C ARG A 937 -6.78 40.31 -16.69
N GLN A 938 -5.53 39.99 -17.01
CA GLN A 938 -4.37 40.75 -16.55
C GLN A 938 -4.45 42.21 -17.01
N GLU A 939 -4.72 42.46 -18.30
CA GLU A 939 -4.80 43.81 -18.85
C GLU A 939 -5.99 44.61 -18.30
N LEU A 940 -7.12 43.96 -17.98
CA LEU A 940 -8.25 44.60 -17.29
C LEU A 940 -7.88 45.00 -15.86
N GLN A 941 -7.15 44.14 -15.15
CA GLN A 941 -6.65 44.44 -13.80
C GLN A 941 -5.61 45.56 -13.81
N GLU A 942 -4.69 45.57 -14.78
CA GLU A 942 -3.71 46.66 -14.97
C GLU A 942 -4.41 47.97 -15.36
N GLY A 943 -5.39 47.93 -16.27
CA GLY A 943 -6.20 49.09 -16.64
C GLY A 943 -7.02 49.66 -15.47
N ALA A 944 -7.61 48.80 -14.64
CA ALA A 944 -8.37 49.20 -13.46
C ALA A 944 -7.53 49.97 -12.39
N LEU A 945 -6.20 49.84 -12.42
CA LEU A 945 -5.29 50.60 -11.54
C LEU A 945 -5.04 52.04 -12.04
N ILE A 946 -5.39 52.35 -13.29
CA ILE A 946 -5.19 53.67 -13.91
C ILE A 946 -6.50 54.48 -13.76
N PRO A 947 -6.52 55.67 -13.15
CA PRO A 947 -7.73 56.48 -13.09
C PRO A 947 -8.08 57.14 -14.45
N HIS A 948 -9.37 57.17 -14.80
CA HIS A 948 -9.93 58.02 -15.87
C HIS A 948 -9.44 57.80 -17.30
N HIS A 949 -8.97 56.59 -17.66
CA HIS A 949 -8.62 56.19 -19.03
C HIS A 949 -9.82 56.06 -20.00
N SER A 950 -10.95 56.73 -19.73
CA SER A 950 -12.23 56.60 -20.46
C SER A 950 -12.19 57.00 -21.94
N SER A 951 -11.08 57.58 -22.38
CA SER A 951 -10.81 58.03 -23.76
C SER A 951 -9.63 57.28 -24.41
N ASP A 952 -9.11 56.22 -23.76
CA ASP A 952 -8.11 55.35 -24.34
C ASP A 952 -8.78 54.30 -25.25
N VAL A 953 -8.47 54.36 -26.54
CA VAL A 953 -8.99 53.46 -27.57
C VAL A 953 -8.56 52.02 -27.31
N ALA A 954 -7.35 51.79 -26.79
CA ALA A 954 -6.85 50.45 -26.49
C ALA A 954 -7.64 49.81 -25.32
N PHE A 955 -7.97 50.60 -24.30
CA PHE A 955 -8.79 50.12 -23.18
C PHE A 955 -10.26 49.90 -23.55
N ALA A 956 -10.83 50.76 -24.40
CA ALA A 956 -12.17 50.53 -24.97
C ALA A 956 -12.20 49.23 -25.80
N GLN A 957 -11.18 49.00 -26.61
CA GLN A 957 -11.05 47.77 -27.41
C GLN A 957 -10.79 46.52 -26.56
N LEU A 958 -10.02 46.63 -25.48
CA LEU A 958 -9.84 45.56 -24.48
C LEU A 958 -11.17 45.14 -23.84
N LEU A 959 -12.05 46.09 -23.53
CA LEU A 959 -13.37 45.79 -22.97
C LEU A 959 -14.33 45.18 -24.00
N ASP A 960 -14.25 45.57 -25.27
CA ASP A 960 -14.96 44.91 -26.37
C ASP A 960 -14.49 43.45 -26.56
N ASP A 961 -13.18 43.24 -26.56
CA ASP A 961 -12.58 41.90 -26.68
C ASP A 961 -12.94 41.05 -25.45
N ALA A 962 -12.99 41.62 -24.24
CA ALA A 962 -13.45 40.95 -23.02
C ALA A 962 -14.96 40.64 -23.04
N ALA A 963 -15.78 41.53 -23.60
CA ALA A 963 -17.22 41.36 -23.71
C ALA A 963 -17.62 40.19 -24.60
N TYR A 964 -16.81 39.86 -25.60
CA TYR A 964 -17.00 38.70 -26.48
C TYR A 964 -17.08 37.36 -25.70
N TYR A 965 -16.50 37.32 -24.49
CA TYR A 965 -16.46 36.17 -23.60
C TYR A 965 -17.56 36.15 -22.53
N LEU A 966 -18.38 37.21 -22.42
CA LEU A 966 -19.54 37.23 -21.51
C LEU A 966 -20.80 36.65 -22.17
N PRO A 967 -21.77 36.16 -21.37
CA PRO A 967 -23.10 35.77 -21.88
C PRO A 967 -23.81 36.87 -22.67
N SER A 968 -24.69 36.50 -23.59
CA SER A 968 -25.31 37.44 -24.54
C SER A 968 -26.26 38.48 -23.93
N ASP A 969 -26.62 38.37 -22.64
CA ASP A 969 -27.30 39.44 -21.88
C ASP A 969 -26.34 40.57 -21.41
N CYS A 970 -25.02 40.39 -21.58
CA CYS A 970 -23.97 41.39 -21.36
C CYS A 970 -23.46 42.01 -22.69
N ASP A 971 -24.36 42.62 -23.46
CA ASP A 971 -24.06 43.16 -24.80
C ASP A 971 -23.26 44.49 -24.79
N LEU A 972 -21.94 44.47 -24.58
CA LEU A 972 -21.11 45.70 -24.58
C LEU A 972 -20.72 46.25 -25.97
N LYS A 973 -20.89 45.47 -27.04
CA LYS A 973 -20.23 45.61 -28.37
C LYS A 973 -20.16 47.03 -28.96
N SER A 974 -19.04 47.33 -29.63
CA SER A 974 -18.75 48.56 -30.40
C SER A 974 -19.79 49.00 -31.45
N HIS A 975 -20.73 48.14 -31.86
CA HIS A 975 -21.75 48.45 -32.86
C HIS A 975 -23.15 48.70 -32.27
N THR A 976 -23.24 48.91 -30.94
CA THR A 976 -24.51 49.34 -30.34
C THR A 976 -24.87 50.77 -30.76
N MET A 977 -26.16 51.07 -30.80
CA MET A 977 -26.71 52.39 -31.19
C MET A 977 -26.05 53.60 -30.50
N GLY A 978 -25.44 53.42 -29.31
CA GLY A 978 -24.76 54.47 -28.56
C GLY A 978 -23.43 54.94 -29.14
N THR A 979 -22.65 54.07 -29.80
CA THR A 979 -21.43 54.50 -30.53
C THR A 979 -21.80 55.26 -31.79
N CYS A 980 -22.75 54.76 -32.59
CA CYS A 980 -23.26 55.49 -33.76
C CYS A 980 -23.82 56.89 -33.41
N ILE A 981 -24.41 57.05 -32.22
CA ILE A 981 -24.83 58.34 -31.68
C ILE A 981 -23.62 59.22 -31.31
N ILE A 982 -22.54 58.66 -30.76
CA ILE A 982 -21.29 59.42 -30.53
C ILE A 982 -20.62 59.83 -31.85
N ASP A 983 -20.57 58.97 -32.86
CA ASP A 983 -19.99 59.29 -34.16
C ASP A 983 -20.75 60.47 -34.81
N ALA A 984 -22.08 60.43 -34.74
CA ALA A 984 -22.97 61.50 -35.18
C ALA A 984 -22.84 62.81 -34.37
N ILE A 985 -22.60 62.73 -33.05
CA ILE A 985 -22.46 63.90 -32.17
C ILE A 985 -21.05 64.52 -32.24
N THR A 986 -20.01 63.71 -32.45
CA THR A 986 -18.61 64.18 -32.50
C THR A 986 -18.18 64.65 -33.88
N GLY A 987 -18.92 64.28 -34.93
CA GLY A 987 -18.67 64.74 -36.30
C GLY A 987 -17.45 64.10 -36.97
N VAL A 988 -16.94 62.99 -36.41
CA VAL A 988 -15.81 62.23 -36.99
C VAL A 988 -16.35 61.33 -38.10
N ALA A 989 -16.65 61.93 -39.25
CA ALA A 989 -16.90 61.20 -40.48
C ALA A 989 -15.55 60.70 -41.05
N GLU A 990 -15.32 59.39 -41.00
CA GLU A 990 -14.15 58.79 -41.64
C GLU A 990 -14.20 58.94 -43.16
N ALA A 991 -13.10 59.40 -43.73
CA ALA A 991 -12.84 59.37 -45.16
C ALA A 991 -11.62 58.46 -45.39
N GLY A 992 -11.88 57.15 -45.49
CA GLY A 992 -10.89 56.08 -45.60
C GLY A 992 -11.53 54.72 -45.87
#